data_AF-A0A8C6VDH3-F1
#
_entry.id   AF-A0A8C6VDH3-F1
#
_cell.length_a   1.000
_cell.length_b   1.000
_cell.length_c   1.000
_cell.angle_alpha   90.00
_cell.angle_beta   90.00
_cell.angle_gamma   90.00
#
_symmetry.space_group_name_H-M   'P 1'
#
loop_
_entity.id
_entity.type
_entity.pdbx_description
1 polymer ?
#
loop_
_entity_poly.entity_id
_entity_poly.type
_entity_poly.pdbx_seq_one_letter_code
_entity_poly.pdbx_strand_id
1 'polypeptide(L)'
;MSVLTPILTSPEVKKYMTEGERFIKWDDESANAHPVILRVDPKGFYLYWTFQSKEIEFLDITSIRDTRVGKFAKIPKNHKLREVFNLDFPNNFLHKILTVVSGPDMVDLTFHNFVSYKENVDRKRVEAALSACHLPQGKNDGINPEDFPETVYKTFLMNLCPRPDINEIFTSHHSKAKPYMTKDHLTKFINKKQRNSHLNDTLFPPAKPDRVQGLIEKYEPSGMNIQRGQLSPEGMVWFLCGPENSIISQDKLFLYQDMNQPLSHYFINSSHNTYLTGGQFSGSASPEMYRQTLLAGCRCVELDCWKGRTPDDEPIITHGYTMTNEILFKDALEAIAESAFKISPYPVILSFENHVDLPKQQAKMAEYCRTILGDMLLTEPLEKYPLKPGVPLPSPQDLMGKILIKNKKNQFMPGENQDALKKRKSLEDEVTDQPIPTEKDSTVPEVERNLENLNEEEIKKLQSDEGTAGLEVTAYEEMSSLVNYIQPIKFESFEISAQKNHSYVVSSFTELKAYELLTRSPIQFVNYNKRQMSRIYPKGTRMDSSNYMPQMFWNVGCQMVALNFQTSDVPMQQNMALFEFNGQSGYLLKHDFMCRPDKHFDPFSVDRIDVVVASTLSITIISGQFLSERSVKSYIEVELFGLPGDPKRRYRTKVTPNANSINPIWNEDPFVFEKVTILNIIFSLHFLLCQPNCHHNIFSYWIHPLSFLGYHHVCLRSESNQPLTMPSLFVYVEMKDYVPDSWADLTMALSNPIKFFTAHDKKMKNADANNEVSSPNIFCVKYLSYYSSNQDASDRKPQTASIEEIQQMKNFGKLLKKQEKELKELERKMTKRKEELLQKYTAFFTEVVSQLGRKEMSCPPRTPRRKSITKGNAAELTENADNKIMELKEKLEEELLHLGEEQYDAIWKKKDQHAIELQQEAFAEYENKMKTISAEVQDSVKNCMKVCYPLEADTAKREAPEAASEGGQRPCGNLVTPETLRYATEVVKEEVIIDEESTDVQDSRL
;
A
#
# COMPACT_ATOMS: atom_id res chain seq x y z
N MET A 1 -0.28 -23.14 15.88
CA MET A 1 -1.75 -22.93 16.08
C MET A 1 -2.50 -23.71 15.00
N SER A 2 -3.84 -23.77 14.99
CA SER A 2 -4.58 -24.61 14.03
C SER A 2 -5.66 -23.85 13.25
N VAL A 3 -5.53 -23.89 11.91
CA VAL A 3 -6.32 -23.18 10.88
C VAL A 3 -7.84 -23.26 11.08
N LEU A 4 -8.34 -24.39 11.59
CA LEU A 4 -9.77 -24.69 11.73
C LEU A 4 -10.35 -24.28 13.11
N THR A 5 -9.83 -23.20 13.72
CA THR A 5 -10.38 -22.63 14.98
C THR A 5 -10.54 -21.13 14.77
N PRO A 6 -11.76 -20.57 14.89
CA PRO A 6 -11.91 -19.11 14.90
C PRO A 6 -11.22 -18.54 16.14
N ILE A 7 -10.51 -17.44 15.95
CA ILE A 7 -9.80 -16.69 17.01
C ILE A 7 -10.62 -15.44 17.39
N LEU A 8 -11.40 -14.90 16.44
CA LEU A 8 -12.39 -13.87 16.69
C LEU A 8 -13.60 -14.47 17.42
N THR A 9 -13.90 -13.94 18.60
CA THR A 9 -15.19 -14.17 19.29
C THR A 9 -16.29 -13.38 18.59
N SER A 10 -17.47 -13.98 18.41
CA SER A 10 -18.66 -13.25 17.94
C SER A 10 -19.03 -12.12 18.92
N PRO A 11 -19.55 -10.97 18.44
CA PRO A 11 -20.03 -9.89 19.31
C PRO A 11 -21.15 -10.37 20.23
N GLU A 12 -21.22 -9.83 21.45
CA GLU A 12 -22.16 -10.28 22.50
C GLU A 12 -23.14 -9.15 22.87
N VAL A 13 -24.17 -8.98 22.03
CA VAL A 13 -25.19 -7.95 22.21
C VAL A 13 -25.95 -8.17 23.53
N LYS A 14 -25.84 -7.20 24.44
CA LYS A 14 -26.42 -7.31 25.80
C LYS A 14 -27.94 -7.14 25.75
N LYS A 15 -28.66 -7.93 26.57
CA LYS A 15 -30.13 -8.03 26.57
C LYS A 15 -30.89 -6.68 26.60
N TYR A 16 -30.37 -5.68 27.32
CA TYR A 16 -30.97 -4.34 27.37
C TYR A 16 -30.96 -3.61 26.01
N MET A 17 -30.00 -3.91 25.14
CA MET A 17 -29.91 -3.35 23.78
C MET A 17 -30.95 -3.99 22.84
N THR A 18 -31.25 -5.28 23.04
CA THR A 18 -32.30 -5.99 22.28
C THR A 18 -33.71 -5.62 22.74
N GLU A 19 -33.90 -5.37 24.04
CA GLU A 19 -35.18 -4.91 24.60
C GLU A 19 -35.50 -3.46 24.19
N GLY A 20 -34.47 -2.60 24.24
CA GLY A 20 -34.47 -1.22 23.77
C GLY A 20 -34.80 -0.18 24.84
N GLU A 21 -34.28 1.03 24.64
CA GLU A 21 -34.43 2.16 25.56
C GLU A 21 -35.02 3.38 24.83
N ARG A 22 -35.68 4.28 25.56
CA ARG A 22 -36.35 5.45 24.98
C ARG A 22 -35.38 6.61 24.73
N PHE A 23 -35.43 7.16 23.53
CA PHE A 23 -34.68 8.34 23.10
C PHE A 23 -35.59 9.33 22.34
N ILE A 24 -35.13 10.56 22.16
CA ILE A 24 -35.70 11.54 21.24
C ILE A 24 -34.70 11.69 20.08
N LYS A 25 -35.04 11.23 18.88
CA LYS A 25 -34.27 11.51 17.65
C LYS A 25 -34.54 12.94 17.22
N TRP A 26 -33.51 13.71 16.89
CA TRP A 26 -33.66 15.10 16.46
C TRP A 26 -32.72 15.47 15.32
N ASP A 27 -33.07 16.56 14.64
CA ASP A 27 -32.32 17.14 13.52
C ASP A 27 -32.44 18.68 13.54
N ASP A 28 -31.30 19.36 13.39
CA ASP A 28 -31.19 20.83 13.39
C ASP A 28 -31.86 21.47 12.16
N GLU A 29 -31.81 20.80 11.00
CA GLU A 29 -32.20 21.36 9.71
C GLU A 29 -33.72 21.39 9.55
N SER A 30 -34.37 20.24 9.77
CA SER A 30 -35.82 20.14 9.80
C SER A 30 -36.45 20.64 11.12
N ALA A 31 -35.62 20.96 12.12
CA ALA A 31 -36.01 21.40 13.47
C ALA A 31 -36.92 20.42 14.24
N ASN A 32 -36.95 19.15 13.83
CA ASN A 32 -37.86 18.14 14.36
C ASN A 32 -37.25 17.37 15.54
N ALA A 33 -38.12 16.93 16.46
CA ALA A 33 -37.78 16.07 17.59
C ALA A 33 -38.85 14.97 17.76
N HIS A 34 -38.46 13.70 17.60
CA HIS A 34 -39.37 12.56 17.58
C HIS A 34 -39.02 11.53 18.67
N PRO A 35 -39.98 11.11 19.52
CA PRO A 35 -39.77 10.04 20.48
C PRO A 35 -39.68 8.67 19.78
N VAL A 36 -38.61 7.94 20.10
CA VAL A 36 -38.29 6.63 19.51
C VAL A 36 -37.82 5.62 20.57
N ILE A 37 -37.88 4.33 20.24
CA ILE A 37 -37.26 3.26 21.05
C ILE A 37 -36.07 2.68 20.29
N LEU A 38 -34.85 2.97 20.74
CA LEU A 38 -33.60 2.56 20.12
C LEU A 38 -33.19 1.15 20.57
N ARG A 39 -32.80 0.30 19.62
CA ARG A 39 -32.39 -1.10 19.79
C ARG A 39 -31.19 -1.46 18.92
N VAL A 40 -30.56 -2.58 19.27
CA VAL A 40 -29.65 -3.33 18.40
C VAL A 40 -30.19 -4.76 18.33
N ASP A 41 -30.10 -5.40 17.16
CA ASP A 41 -30.57 -6.77 16.97
C ASP A 41 -29.67 -7.80 17.74
N PRO A 42 -30.12 -9.03 18.01
CA PRO A 42 -29.36 -10.01 18.83
C PRO A 42 -28.02 -10.48 18.24
N LYS A 43 -27.68 -10.03 17.03
CA LYS A 43 -26.44 -10.37 16.33
C LYS A 43 -25.61 -9.11 16.05
N GLY A 44 -26.23 -8.07 15.45
CA GLY A 44 -25.89 -6.64 15.60
C GLY A 44 -25.51 -5.82 14.35
N PHE A 45 -26.11 -6.02 13.15
CA PHE A 45 -25.83 -5.07 12.03
C PHE A 45 -26.65 -3.81 12.21
N TYR A 46 -27.86 -3.88 12.75
CA TYR A 46 -28.73 -2.72 12.66
C TYR A 46 -28.88 -2.04 14.00
N LEU A 47 -28.41 -0.78 14.04
CA LEU A 47 -28.88 0.17 15.03
C LEU A 47 -30.26 0.64 14.58
N TYR A 48 -31.26 0.50 15.45
CA TYR A 48 -32.64 0.46 14.98
C TYR A 48 -33.64 1.09 15.94
N TRP A 49 -34.27 2.19 15.52
CA TRP A 49 -35.21 2.96 16.36
C TRP A 49 -36.66 2.89 15.89
N THR A 50 -37.60 2.42 16.72
CA THR A 50 -39.04 2.38 16.37
C THR A 50 -39.69 3.73 16.69
N PHE A 51 -40.36 4.34 15.71
CA PHE A 51 -41.16 5.56 15.89
C PHE A 51 -42.55 5.27 16.51
N GLN A 52 -43.22 6.30 17.02
CA GLN A 52 -44.61 6.18 17.48
C GLN A 52 -45.61 5.79 16.37
N SER A 53 -45.29 6.08 15.10
CA SER A 53 -46.01 5.58 13.92
C SER A 53 -45.91 4.07 13.72
N LYS A 54 -45.07 3.37 14.51
CA LYS A 54 -44.57 1.99 14.32
C LYS A 54 -43.62 1.82 13.13
N GLU A 55 -43.27 2.91 12.45
CA GLU A 55 -42.27 2.92 11.39
C GLU A 55 -40.85 2.63 11.91
N ILE A 56 -40.00 2.12 11.03
CA ILE A 56 -38.74 1.49 11.38
C ILE A 56 -37.65 1.63 10.28
N GLU A 57 -36.82 2.70 10.36
CA GLU A 57 -35.55 2.94 9.63
C GLU A 57 -34.33 2.11 10.18
N PHE A 58 -33.81 1.04 9.53
CA PHE A 58 -32.63 0.28 10.05
C PHE A 58 -31.31 0.88 9.53
N LEU A 59 -30.38 1.26 10.44
CA LEU A 59 -29.05 1.80 10.11
C LEU A 59 -27.98 0.71 10.22
N ASP A 60 -27.18 0.55 9.17
CA ASP A 60 -26.09 -0.42 9.12
C ASP A 60 -24.90 0.01 10.02
N ILE A 61 -24.51 -0.86 10.96
CA ILE A 61 -23.45 -0.67 11.95
C ILE A 61 -22.05 -0.82 11.31
N THR A 62 -21.90 -1.50 10.15
CA THR A 62 -20.65 -1.43 9.37
C THR A 62 -20.44 -0.03 8.74
N SER A 63 -21.53 0.72 8.55
CA SER A 63 -21.47 2.09 8.02
C SER A 63 -21.17 3.15 9.09
N ILE A 64 -21.23 2.79 10.39
CA ILE A 64 -20.94 3.71 11.50
C ILE A 64 -19.43 3.98 11.55
N ARG A 65 -19.09 5.27 11.48
CA ARG A 65 -17.71 5.79 11.57
C ARG A 65 -17.33 6.18 13.00
N ASP A 66 -18.26 6.81 13.74
CA ASP A 66 -18.01 7.34 15.08
C ASP A 66 -19.29 7.37 15.92
N THR A 67 -19.13 7.36 17.25
CA THR A 67 -20.23 7.53 18.20
C THR A 67 -19.80 8.43 19.35
N ARG A 68 -20.55 9.52 19.56
CA ARG A 68 -20.16 10.64 20.44
C ARG A 68 -21.19 10.84 21.54
N VAL A 69 -20.71 11.12 22.75
CA VAL A 69 -21.49 11.39 23.95
C VAL A 69 -20.87 12.55 24.74
N GLY A 70 -21.61 13.14 25.67
CA GLY A 70 -21.07 14.24 26.48
C GLY A 70 -20.79 15.48 25.64
N LYS A 71 -19.69 16.18 25.97
CA LYS A 71 -19.25 17.39 25.25
C LYS A 71 -18.91 17.20 23.76
N PHE A 72 -18.80 15.95 23.29
CA PHE A 72 -18.40 15.61 21.92
C PHE A 72 -19.61 15.34 20.99
N ALA A 73 -20.81 15.10 21.54
CA ALA A 73 -22.01 14.93 20.73
C ALA A 73 -22.48 16.29 20.15
N LYS A 74 -23.21 16.24 19.02
CA LYS A 74 -23.75 17.45 18.38
C LYS A 74 -24.71 18.14 19.37
N ILE A 75 -24.54 19.44 19.58
CA ILE A 75 -25.45 20.25 20.40
C ILE A 75 -26.40 21.00 19.44
N PRO A 76 -27.73 20.98 19.68
CA PRO A 76 -28.69 21.69 18.84
C PRO A 76 -28.36 23.18 18.71
N LYS A 77 -28.29 23.65 17.47
CA LYS A 77 -28.15 25.08 17.13
C LYS A 77 -29.52 25.75 16.97
N ASN A 78 -30.53 25.01 16.53
CA ASN A 78 -31.87 25.53 16.26
C ASN A 78 -32.62 25.96 17.54
N HIS A 79 -33.06 27.23 17.64
CA HIS A 79 -33.71 27.80 18.83
C HIS A 79 -34.86 26.96 19.39
N LYS A 80 -35.71 26.40 18.51
CA LYS A 80 -36.85 25.55 18.91
C LYS A 80 -36.39 24.27 19.62
N LEU A 81 -35.29 23.68 19.18
CA LEU A 81 -34.71 22.50 19.84
C LEU A 81 -34.03 22.88 21.16
N ARG A 82 -33.39 24.05 21.23
CA ARG A 82 -32.81 24.57 22.47
C ARG A 82 -33.86 24.78 23.56
N GLU A 83 -35.03 25.32 23.18
CA GLU A 83 -36.23 25.43 24.03
C GLU A 83 -36.75 24.04 24.44
N VAL A 84 -37.02 23.14 23.48
CA VAL A 84 -37.55 21.78 23.74
C VAL A 84 -36.66 20.97 24.70
N PHE A 85 -35.34 21.20 24.67
CA PHE A 85 -34.39 20.54 25.57
C PHE A 85 -33.97 21.38 26.79
N ASN A 86 -34.53 22.58 26.99
CA ASN A 86 -34.22 23.54 28.06
C ASN A 86 -32.72 23.86 28.22
N LEU A 87 -32.00 24.07 27.10
CA LEU A 87 -30.54 24.22 27.11
C LEU A 87 -30.01 25.48 27.79
N ASP A 88 -30.88 26.47 28.02
CA ASP A 88 -30.51 27.75 28.61
C ASP A 88 -30.54 27.74 30.15
N PHE A 89 -30.84 26.58 30.76
CA PHE A 89 -30.71 26.33 32.20
C PHE A 89 -29.63 25.28 32.51
N PRO A 90 -28.73 25.52 33.48
CA PRO A 90 -27.64 24.60 33.78
C PRO A 90 -28.12 23.37 34.55
N ASN A 91 -28.23 22.21 33.88
CA ASN A 91 -27.52 20.97 34.23
C ASN A 91 -27.93 19.75 33.37
N ASN A 92 -27.13 18.69 33.43
CA ASN A 92 -27.41 17.32 32.97
C ASN A 92 -27.69 17.06 31.47
N PHE A 93 -27.93 18.05 30.60
CA PHE A 93 -28.21 17.78 29.18
C PHE A 93 -27.06 17.05 28.46
N LEU A 94 -25.81 17.48 28.67
CA LEU A 94 -24.64 16.85 28.04
C LEU A 94 -24.51 15.35 28.37
N HIS A 95 -25.00 14.91 29.54
CA HIS A 95 -25.00 13.49 29.93
C HIS A 95 -26.13 12.66 29.29
N LYS A 96 -27.01 13.28 28.51
CA LYS A 96 -28.16 12.64 27.84
C LYS A 96 -28.01 12.53 26.33
N ILE A 97 -27.07 13.27 25.72
CA ILE A 97 -26.89 13.32 24.26
C ILE A 97 -25.99 12.21 23.70
N LEU A 98 -26.41 11.71 22.53
CA LEU A 98 -25.71 10.73 21.70
C LEU A 98 -25.79 11.18 20.24
N THR A 99 -24.66 11.25 19.55
CA THR A 99 -24.59 11.39 18.09
C THR A 99 -23.92 10.16 17.51
N VAL A 100 -24.57 9.54 16.52
CA VAL A 100 -24.00 8.44 15.72
C VAL A 100 -23.67 8.98 14.34
N VAL A 101 -22.43 8.81 13.89
CA VAL A 101 -21.94 9.28 12.60
C VAL A 101 -21.80 8.07 11.67
N SER A 102 -22.40 8.12 10.49
CA SER A 102 -22.38 7.01 9.51
C SER A 102 -22.19 7.52 8.09
N GLY A 103 -21.40 6.83 7.26
CA GLY A 103 -21.12 7.28 5.89
C GLY A 103 -20.40 6.25 5.02
N PRO A 104 -20.62 6.26 3.69
CA PRO A 104 -19.95 5.38 2.73
C PRO A 104 -18.44 5.66 2.61
N ASP A 105 -17.99 6.86 2.97
CA ASP A 105 -16.57 7.26 3.01
C ASP A 105 -16.30 8.17 4.23
N MET A 106 -15.29 9.06 4.16
CA MET A 106 -14.89 9.98 5.23
C MET A 106 -15.37 11.44 5.01
N VAL A 107 -15.96 11.73 3.85
CA VAL A 107 -16.45 13.04 3.41
C VAL A 107 -17.98 13.08 3.50
N ASP A 108 -18.67 12.08 2.92
CA ASP A 108 -20.12 11.95 2.98
C ASP A 108 -20.57 11.33 4.32
N LEU A 109 -20.97 12.18 5.27
CA LEU A 109 -21.27 11.80 6.65
C LEU A 109 -22.68 12.23 7.07
N THR A 110 -23.51 11.24 7.42
CA THR A 110 -24.82 11.44 8.04
C THR A 110 -24.70 11.42 9.58
N PHE A 111 -25.34 12.40 10.25
CA PHE A 111 -25.29 12.56 11.71
C PHE A 111 -26.65 12.29 12.36
N HIS A 112 -26.82 11.12 12.98
CA HIS A 112 -28.05 10.73 13.70
C HIS A 112 -27.96 11.15 15.17
N ASN A 113 -28.78 12.12 15.59
CA ASN A 113 -28.69 12.73 16.91
C ASN A 113 -29.86 12.30 17.81
N PHE A 114 -29.55 11.98 19.06
CA PHE A 114 -30.49 11.43 20.04
C PHE A 114 -30.32 12.07 21.43
N VAL A 115 -31.41 12.17 22.19
CA VAL A 115 -31.42 12.56 23.62
C VAL A 115 -32.10 11.47 24.46
N SER A 116 -31.46 11.01 25.52
CA SER A 116 -32.02 10.02 26.46
C SER A 116 -33.05 10.63 27.41
N TYR A 117 -34.12 9.86 27.71
CA TYR A 117 -35.14 10.23 28.70
C TYR A 117 -34.71 10.07 30.16
N LYS A 118 -33.61 9.35 30.43
CA LYS A 118 -33.16 9.01 31.79
C LYS A 118 -31.86 9.71 32.14
N GLU A 119 -31.80 10.26 33.35
CA GLU A 119 -30.53 10.62 33.98
C GLU A 119 -29.78 9.34 34.41
N ASN A 120 -28.46 9.34 34.27
CA ASN A 120 -27.58 8.20 34.54
C ASN A 120 -27.93 6.91 33.75
N VAL A 121 -28.23 7.04 32.45
CA VAL A 121 -27.80 5.99 31.51
C VAL A 121 -26.27 6.10 31.44
N ASP A 122 -25.59 5.27 32.24
CA ASP A 122 -24.15 5.39 32.48
C ASP A 122 -23.36 5.67 31.19
N ARG A 123 -22.45 6.65 31.25
CA ARG A 123 -21.42 6.84 30.22
C ARG A 123 -20.73 5.50 29.91
N LYS A 124 -20.41 4.73 30.96
CA LYS A 124 -19.88 3.36 30.87
C LYS A 124 -20.83 2.31 30.25
N ARG A 125 -22.17 2.50 30.27
CA ARG A 125 -23.12 1.60 29.58
C ARG A 125 -23.23 1.91 28.10
N VAL A 126 -23.07 3.16 27.69
CA VAL A 126 -22.99 3.52 26.27
C VAL A 126 -21.63 3.10 25.72
N GLU A 127 -20.53 3.48 26.39
CA GLU A 127 -19.17 3.03 26.04
C GLU A 127 -19.07 1.49 26.01
N ALA A 128 -19.55 0.76 27.03
CA ALA A 128 -19.52 -0.72 27.01
C ALA A 128 -20.53 -1.36 26.06
N ALA A 129 -21.66 -0.70 25.72
CA ALA A 129 -22.55 -1.18 24.65
C ALA A 129 -21.87 -1.11 23.28
N LEU A 130 -21.04 -0.09 23.05
CA LEU A 130 -20.29 0.10 21.82
C LEU A 130 -19.07 -0.84 21.76
N SER A 131 -18.27 -0.91 22.84
CA SER A 131 -17.12 -1.83 22.92
C SER A 131 -17.51 -3.31 22.91
N ALA A 132 -18.74 -3.68 23.27
CA ALA A 132 -19.21 -5.07 23.21
C ALA A 132 -19.77 -5.50 21.83
N CYS A 133 -20.03 -4.55 20.92
CA CYS A 133 -20.82 -4.78 19.71
C CYS A 133 -20.04 -4.51 18.42
N HIS A 134 -19.05 -5.35 18.11
CA HIS A 134 -18.45 -5.44 16.78
C HIS A 134 -19.37 -6.22 15.78
N LEU A 135 -20.46 -5.59 15.32
CA LEU A 135 -21.35 -5.92 14.15
C LEU A 135 -22.42 -7.06 14.39
N PRO A 136 -22.77 -8.04 13.51
CA PRO A 136 -23.86 -8.18 12.46
C PRO A 136 -25.00 -9.28 12.70
N GLN A 137 -26.37 -9.33 12.44
CA GLN A 137 -27.49 -8.68 11.63
C GLN A 137 -29.04 -8.88 11.99
N GLY A 138 -29.98 -7.92 11.68
CA GLY A 138 -31.42 -8.18 11.26
C GLY A 138 -32.58 -7.11 11.43
N LYS A 139 -33.39 -6.74 10.38
CA LYS A 139 -34.69 -5.96 10.40
C LYS A 139 -35.74 -6.51 9.38
N ASN A 140 -36.95 -5.90 9.33
CA ASN A 140 -38.19 -6.27 8.64
C ASN A 140 -38.61 -5.32 7.48
N ASP A 141 -39.09 -5.88 6.37
CA ASP A 141 -40.55 -5.94 6.17
C ASP A 141 -41.01 -7.37 6.51
N GLY A 142 -42.23 -7.53 7.00
CA GLY A 142 -42.55 -8.59 7.98
C GLY A 142 -43.00 -9.94 7.42
N ILE A 143 -42.07 -10.86 7.13
CA ILE A 143 -42.37 -12.29 7.28
C ILE A 143 -42.42 -12.60 8.79
N ASN A 144 -43.38 -13.44 9.23
CA ASN A 144 -43.43 -13.89 10.62
C ASN A 144 -42.13 -14.65 10.97
N PRO A 145 -41.36 -14.25 12.01
CA PRO A 145 -40.09 -14.89 12.34
C PRO A 145 -40.19 -16.38 12.66
N GLU A 146 -41.35 -16.85 13.16
CA GLU A 146 -41.59 -18.27 13.43
C GLU A 146 -41.71 -19.10 12.14
N ASP A 147 -42.19 -18.49 11.04
CA ASP A 147 -42.33 -19.10 9.72
C ASP A 147 -41.06 -18.99 8.85
N PHE A 148 -40.03 -18.24 9.30
CA PHE A 148 -38.78 -18.03 8.57
C PHE A 148 -37.50 -18.34 9.39
N PRO A 149 -37.36 -19.56 9.96
CA PRO A 149 -36.13 -19.97 10.65
C PRO A 149 -34.94 -20.12 9.69
N GLU A 150 -33.73 -20.18 10.24
CA GLU A 150 -32.46 -20.29 9.49
C GLU A 150 -32.46 -21.44 8.46
N THR A 151 -33.12 -22.56 8.75
CA THR A 151 -33.28 -23.69 7.82
C THR A 151 -34.09 -23.32 6.58
N VAL A 152 -35.18 -22.57 6.73
CA VAL A 152 -36.00 -22.08 5.61
C VAL A 152 -35.22 -21.06 4.80
N TYR A 153 -34.47 -20.17 5.46
CA TYR A 153 -33.59 -19.22 4.78
C TYR A 153 -32.47 -19.91 3.97
N LYS A 154 -31.84 -20.96 4.52
CA LYS A 154 -30.85 -21.78 3.82
C LYS A 154 -31.44 -22.49 2.59
N THR A 155 -32.61 -23.12 2.73
CA THR A 155 -33.32 -23.72 1.59
C THR A 155 -33.74 -22.68 0.55
N PHE A 156 -34.16 -21.48 0.98
CA PHE A 156 -34.45 -20.36 0.08
C PHE A 156 -33.21 -19.92 -0.71
N LEU A 157 -32.06 -19.73 -0.06
CA LEU A 157 -30.79 -19.39 -0.73
C LEU A 157 -30.36 -20.45 -1.75
N MET A 158 -30.45 -21.74 -1.41
CA MET A 158 -30.09 -22.84 -2.31
C MET A 158 -30.99 -22.90 -3.56
N ASN A 159 -32.25 -22.46 -3.46
CA ASN A 159 -33.17 -22.34 -4.58
C ASN A 159 -32.99 -21.03 -5.38
N LEU A 160 -32.69 -19.92 -4.71
CA LEU A 160 -32.48 -18.60 -5.32
C LEU A 160 -31.14 -18.48 -6.07
N CYS A 161 -30.09 -19.08 -5.51
CA CYS A 161 -28.71 -19.00 -6.00
C CYS A 161 -28.11 -20.41 -6.15
N PRO A 162 -28.53 -21.21 -7.17
CA PRO A 162 -27.96 -22.53 -7.41
C PRO A 162 -26.45 -22.47 -7.66
N ARG A 163 -25.72 -23.44 -7.10
CA ARG A 163 -24.25 -23.56 -7.14
C ARG A 163 -23.76 -24.79 -7.94
N PRO A 164 -23.94 -24.82 -9.27
CA PRO A 164 -23.44 -25.93 -10.10
C PRO A 164 -21.90 -26.03 -10.10
N ASP A 165 -21.22 -24.90 -9.87
CA ASP A 165 -19.77 -24.79 -9.70
C ASP A 165 -19.25 -25.61 -8.50
N ILE A 166 -19.89 -25.51 -7.33
CA ILE A 166 -19.53 -26.33 -6.16
C ILE A 166 -19.90 -27.80 -6.39
N ASN A 167 -21.00 -28.09 -7.09
CA ASN A 167 -21.37 -29.47 -7.45
C ASN A 167 -20.33 -30.15 -8.35
N GLU A 168 -19.70 -29.41 -9.29
CA GLU A 168 -18.62 -29.92 -10.14
C GLU A 168 -17.34 -30.21 -9.33
N ILE A 169 -16.96 -29.32 -8.41
CA ILE A 169 -15.80 -29.51 -7.52
C ILE A 169 -16.01 -30.71 -6.58
N PHE A 170 -17.22 -30.86 -6.02
CA PHE A 170 -17.61 -32.02 -5.22
C PHE A 170 -17.50 -33.32 -6.03
N THR A 171 -17.95 -33.30 -7.28
CA THR A 171 -17.99 -34.45 -8.18
C THR A 171 -16.58 -34.88 -8.62
N SER A 172 -15.72 -33.93 -8.99
CA SER A 172 -14.36 -34.21 -9.47
C SER A 172 -13.43 -34.77 -8.38
N HIS A 173 -13.66 -34.42 -7.12
CA HIS A 173 -12.85 -34.92 -5.99
C HIS A 173 -13.34 -36.24 -5.37
N HIS A 174 -14.50 -36.78 -5.79
CA HIS A 174 -14.92 -38.14 -5.40
C HIS A 174 -14.69 -39.17 -6.54
N SER A 175 -13.93 -40.22 -6.27
CA SER A 175 -13.50 -41.19 -7.30
C SER A 175 -14.55 -42.23 -7.72
N LYS A 176 -15.78 -42.12 -7.20
CA LYS A 176 -16.97 -42.90 -7.59
C LYS A 176 -18.20 -42.02 -7.40
N ALA A 177 -19.08 -41.93 -8.40
CA ALA A 177 -20.27 -41.08 -8.39
C ALA A 177 -21.27 -41.49 -7.28
N LYS A 178 -21.09 -40.94 -6.09
CA LYS A 178 -21.91 -41.16 -4.90
C LYS A 178 -22.47 -39.81 -4.45
N PRO A 179 -23.72 -39.73 -3.98
CA PRO A 179 -24.32 -38.47 -3.52
C PRO A 179 -23.76 -37.95 -2.18
N TYR A 180 -22.58 -38.42 -1.76
CA TYR A 180 -21.93 -38.04 -0.51
C TYR A 180 -20.39 -38.18 -0.60
N MET A 181 -19.70 -37.26 0.06
CA MET A 181 -18.26 -37.32 0.35
C MET A 181 -18.06 -37.90 1.75
N THR A 182 -17.13 -38.84 1.94
CA THR A 182 -16.84 -39.42 3.27
C THR A 182 -15.82 -38.58 4.04
N LYS A 183 -15.82 -38.72 5.38
CA LYS A 183 -14.77 -38.24 6.31
C LYS A 183 -13.35 -38.31 5.73
N ASP A 184 -12.94 -39.44 5.15
CA ASP A 184 -11.61 -39.61 4.55
C ASP A 184 -11.40 -38.84 3.24
N HIS A 185 -12.44 -38.66 2.43
CA HIS A 185 -12.36 -37.87 1.20
C HIS A 185 -12.25 -36.38 1.54
N LEU A 186 -13.08 -35.88 2.48
CA LEU A 186 -13.02 -34.49 2.95
C LEU A 186 -11.69 -34.19 3.65
N THR A 187 -11.16 -35.14 4.44
CA THR A 187 -9.81 -35.03 5.05
C THR A 187 -8.71 -34.94 3.99
N LYS A 188 -8.83 -35.66 2.87
CA LYS A 188 -7.88 -35.58 1.74
C LYS A 188 -8.04 -34.28 0.95
N PHE A 189 -9.26 -33.77 0.79
CA PHE A 189 -9.52 -32.48 0.15
C PHE A 189 -8.90 -31.33 0.95
N ILE A 190 -9.22 -31.22 2.25
CA ILE A 190 -8.69 -30.17 3.13
C ILE A 190 -7.15 -30.18 3.12
N ASN A 191 -6.54 -31.35 3.33
CA ASN A 191 -5.07 -31.45 3.42
C ASN A 191 -4.31 -31.37 2.08
N LYS A 192 -4.98 -31.38 0.93
CA LYS A 192 -4.32 -31.31 -0.41
C LYS A 192 -4.75 -30.14 -1.28
N LYS A 193 -5.87 -29.49 -0.98
CA LYS A 193 -6.40 -28.35 -1.75
C LYS A 193 -6.62 -27.12 -0.87
N GLN A 194 -7.13 -27.26 0.36
CA GLN A 194 -7.35 -26.12 1.29
C GLN A 194 -6.17 -25.85 2.24
N ARG A 195 -5.02 -26.49 2.04
CA ARG A 195 -3.82 -26.35 2.89
C ARG A 195 -2.71 -25.68 2.10
N ASN A 196 -2.18 -24.57 2.64
CA ASN A 196 -0.94 -24.00 2.14
C ASN A 196 0.25 -24.97 2.36
N SER A 197 0.92 -25.35 1.27
CA SER A 197 2.06 -26.28 1.25
C SER A 197 3.34 -25.72 1.87
N HIS A 198 3.48 -24.39 1.96
CA HIS A 198 4.60 -23.72 2.62
C HIS A 198 4.51 -23.77 4.15
N LEU A 199 3.35 -24.10 4.71
CA LEU A 199 3.18 -24.20 6.16
C LEU A 199 3.85 -25.45 6.71
N ASN A 200 4.78 -25.26 7.64
CA ASN A 200 5.48 -26.34 8.32
C ASN A 200 4.50 -27.31 9.02
N ASP A 201 4.57 -28.60 8.66
CA ASP A 201 3.70 -29.68 9.16
C ASP A 201 3.80 -29.93 10.68
N THR A 202 4.85 -29.46 11.37
CA THR A 202 4.97 -29.57 12.83
C THR A 202 4.28 -28.40 13.55
N LEU A 203 4.46 -27.16 13.05
CA LEU A 203 3.86 -25.96 13.64
C LEU A 203 2.36 -25.82 13.33
N PHE A 204 1.96 -26.29 12.15
CA PHE A 204 0.60 -26.26 11.62
C PHE A 204 0.19 -27.67 11.17
N PRO A 205 -0.10 -28.62 12.08
CA PRO A 205 -0.35 -30.00 11.73
C PRO A 205 -1.57 -30.17 10.79
N PRO A 206 -1.54 -31.14 9.87
CA PRO A 206 -2.66 -31.42 8.96
C PRO A 206 -3.93 -31.82 9.73
N ALA A 207 -5.08 -31.56 9.12
CA ALA A 207 -6.39 -31.89 9.68
C ALA A 207 -6.52 -33.41 9.89
N LYS A 208 -6.66 -33.84 11.15
CA LYS A 208 -6.94 -35.23 11.50
C LYS A 208 -8.41 -35.58 11.18
N PRO A 209 -8.73 -36.83 10.77
CA PRO A 209 -10.10 -37.23 10.42
C PRO A 209 -11.15 -36.89 11.49
N ASP A 210 -10.81 -37.00 12.77
CA ASP A 210 -11.76 -36.78 13.88
C ASP A 210 -12.11 -35.29 14.06
N ARG A 211 -11.24 -34.38 13.61
CA ARG A 211 -11.59 -32.96 13.52
C ARG A 211 -12.47 -32.67 12.32
N VAL A 212 -12.28 -33.40 11.22
CA VAL A 212 -13.11 -33.31 10.01
C VAL A 212 -14.53 -33.85 10.27
N GLN A 213 -14.68 -34.82 11.18
CA GLN A 213 -15.99 -35.25 11.68
C GLN A 213 -16.77 -34.09 12.33
N GLY A 214 -16.12 -33.27 13.17
CA GLY A 214 -16.75 -32.08 13.76
C GLY A 214 -17.13 -30.99 12.74
N LEU A 215 -16.47 -30.92 11.59
CA LEU A 215 -16.90 -30.06 10.47
C LEU A 215 -18.15 -30.61 9.78
N ILE A 216 -18.25 -31.94 9.60
CA ILE A 216 -19.45 -32.60 9.07
C ILE A 216 -20.64 -32.36 10.02
N GLU A 217 -20.45 -32.53 11.33
CA GLU A 217 -21.45 -32.27 12.37
C GLU A 217 -21.92 -30.80 12.41
N LYS A 218 -21.09 -29.85 11.96
CA LYS A 218 -21.41 -28.42 11.90
C LYS A 218 -22.14 -28.01 10.61
N TYR A 219 -21.81 -28.63 9.47
CA TYR A 219 -22.21 -28.14 8.14
C TYR A 219 -23.17 -29.04 7.37
N GLU A 220 -23.31 -30.32 7.72
CA GLU A 220 -24.22 -31.23 7.03
C GLU A 220 -25.68 -31.05 7.52
N PRO A 221 -26.66 -30.75 6.65
CA PRO A 221 -28.05 -30.59 7.08
C PRO A 221 -28.75 -31.93 7.44
N SER A 222 -28.30 -33.05 6.88
CA SER A 222 -28.91 -34.36 7.09
C SER A 222 -28.31 -35.10 8.30
N GLY A 223 -29.08 -35.23 9.38
CA GLY A 223 -28.67 -35.99 10.57
C GLY A 223 -28.31 -37.46 10.29
N MET A 224 -28.88 -38.08 9.24
CA MET A 224 -28.48 -39.43 8.80
C MET A 224 -27.09 -39.45 8.17
N ASN A 225 -26.67 -38.38 7.50
CA ASN A 225 -25.34 -38.25 6.89
C ASN A 225 -24.29 -37.91 7.96
N ILE A 226 -24.63 -37.04 8.92
CA ILE A 226 -23.81 -36.77 10.13
C ILE A 226 -23.42 -38.08 10.83
N GLN A 227 -24.42 -38.91 11.18
CA GLN A 227 -24.23 -40.20 11.85
C GLN A 227 -23.36 -41.21 11.05
N ARG A 228 -23.19 -40.98 9.74
CA ARG A 228 -22.40 -41.82 8.84
C ARG A 228 -21.03 -41.22 8.48
N GLY A 229 -20.68 -40.06 9.01
CA GLY A 229 -19.47 -39.33 8.62
C GLY A 229 -19.46 -38.96 7.14
N GLN A 230 -20.61 -38.48 6.64
CA GLN A 230 -20.87 -38.18 5.24
C GLN A 230 -21.28 -36.70 5.08
N LEU A 231 -20.72 -36.03 4.07
CA LEU A 231 -21.06 -34.68 3.66
C LEU A 231 -21.78 -34.71 2.30
N SER A 232 -22.89 -34.01 2.19
CA SER A 232 -23.67 -33.80 0.96
C SER A 232 -23.10 -32.64 0.12
N PRO A 233 -23.53 -32.46 -1.14
CA PRO A 233 -23.18 -31.27 -1.92
C PRO A 233 -23.64 -29.97 -1.25
N GLU A 234 -24.80 -29.96 -0.57
CA GLU A 234 -25.27 -28.80 0.20
C GLU A 234 -24.35 -28.52 1.41
N GLY A 235 -23.97 -29.56 2.17
CA GLY A 235 -23.01 -29.41 3.27
C GLY A 235 -21.64 -28.91 2.79
N MET A 236 -21.26 -29.19 1.55
CA MET A 236 -20.05 -28.63 0.92
C MET A 236 -20.18 -27.12 0.64
N VAL A 237 -21.35 -26.64 0.22
CA VAL A 237 -21.61 -25.19 0.07
C VAL A 237 -21.48 -24.50 1.43
N TRP A 238 -22.15 -25.02 2.47
CA TRP A 238 -22.10 -24.41 3.81
C TRP A 238 -20.70 -24.47 4.44
N PHE A 239 -19.92 -25.52 4.18
CA PHE A 239 -18.51 -25.60 4.59
C PHE A 239 -17.63 -24.56 3.87
N LEU A 240 -17.76 -24.40 2.56
CA LEU A 240 -16.95 -23.45 1.78
C LEU A 240 -17.26 -21.98 2.09
N CYS A 241 -18.50 -21.68 2.49
CA CYS A 241 -18.93 -20.38 3.02
C CYS A 241 -18.65 -20.21 4.54
N GLY A 242 -18.13 -21.23 5.21
CA GLY A 242 -17.93 -21.24 6.66
C GLY A 242 -16.68 -20.46 7.12
N PRO A 243 -16.65 -19.91 8.35
CA PRO A 243 -15.50 -19.17 8.88
C PRO A 243 -14.19 -19.97 8.91
N GLU A 244 -14.23 -21.31 9.05
CA GLU A 244 -13.04 -22.17 8.94
C GLU A 244 -12.45 -22.26 7.52
N ASN A 245 -13.12 -21.69 6.50
CA ASN A 245 -12.68 -21.63 5.11
C ASN A 245 -12.46 -20.17 4.61
N SER A 246 -12.38 -19.20 5.53
CA SER A 246 -12.13 -17.79 5.18
C SER A 246 -10.79 -17.59 4.47
N ILE A 247 -10.73 -16.62 3.56
CA ILE A 247 -9.52 -16.31 2.79
C ILE A 247 -8.46 -15.54 3.61
N ILE A 248 -8.86 -14.86 4.68
CA ILE A 248 -7.92 -14.21 5.62
C ILE A 248 -7.81 -15.06 6.89
N SER A 249 -6.58 -15.42 7.29
CA SER A 249 -6.35 -16.03 8.59
C SER A 249 -6.58 -14.99 9.70
N GLN A 250 -7.50 -15.30 10.61
CA GLN A 250 -8.01 -14.34 11.59
C GLN A 250 -6.92 -13.80 12.54
N ASP A 251 -5.82 -14.52 12.74
CA ASP A 251 -4.68 -14.04 13.53
C ASP A 251 -4.00 -12.80 12.92
N LYS A 252 -4.13 -12.56 11.61
CA LYS A 252 -3.53 -11.40 10.93
C LYS A 252 -4.34 -10.11 11.04
N LEU A 253 -5.62 -10.23 11.40
CA LEU A 253 -6.50 -9.09 11.70
C LEU A 253 -6.34 -8.60 13.14
N PHE A 254 -5.90 -9.47 14.06
CA PHE A 254 -5.45 -9.05 15.40
C PHE A 254 -4.08 -8.35 15.33
N LEU A 255 -3.70 -7.68 16.42
CA LEU A 255 -2.32 -7.30 16.68
C LEU A 255 -1.46 -8.57 16.83
N TYR A 256 -0.53 -8.81 15.90
CA TYR A 256 0.27 -10.04 15.84
C TYR A 256 1.76 -9.82 15.58
N GLN A 257 2.14 -8.61 15.15
CA GLN A 257 3.53 -8.26 14.86
C GLN A 257 4.24 -7.79 16.14
N ASP A 258 5.57 -7.83 16.15
CA ASP A 258 6.34 -7.24 17.25
C ASP A 258 6.23 -5.70 17.18
N MET A 259 5.82 -5.09 18.29
CA MET A 259 5.64 -3.65 18.45
C MET A 259 6.78 -2.98 19.25
N ASN A 260 7.83 -3.75 19.59
CA ASN A 260 8.98 -3.31 20.41
C ASN A 260 10.22 -2.91 19.57
N GLN A 261 10.17 -3.05 18.24
CA GLN A 261 11.22 -2.54 17.34
C GLN A 261 11.20 -0.99 17.27
N PRO A 262 12.30 -0.31 16.91
CA PRO A 262 12.33 1.14 16.71
C PRO A 262 11.30 1.65 15.68
N LEU A 263 10.77 2.87 15.86
CA LEU A 263 9.79 3.48 14.93
C LEU A 263 10.21 3.44 13.44
N SER A 264 11.51 3.55 13.12
CA SER A 264 12.01 3.45 11.74
C SER A 264 11.76 2.10 11.07
N HIS A 265 11.48 1.04 11.85
CA HIS A 265 11.23 -0.30 11.34
C HIS A 265 9.78 -0.53 10.88
N TYR A 266 8.87 0.44 10.96
CA TYR A 266 7.45 0.26 10.56
C TYR A 266 7.07 1.14 9.38
N PHE A 267 6.14 0.67 8.55
CA PHE A 267 5.26 1.54 7.77
C PHE A 267 4.21 2.17 8.70
N ILE A 268 3.90 3.44 8.49
CA ILE A 268 3.03 4.25 9.35
C ILE A 268 1.92 4.84 8.49
N ASN A 269 0.66 4.53 8.80
CA ASN A 269 -0.49 5.04 8.06
C ASN A 269 -0.53 6.57 8.16
N SER A 270 -0.48 7.27 7.02
CA SER A 270 -0.11 8.70 6.97
C SER A 270 -0.98 9.50 6.00
N SER A 271 -1.43 10.66 6.46
CA SER A 271 -2.27 11.61 5.71
C SER A 271 -1.48 12.87 5.33
N HIS A 272 -1.88 13.49 4.21
CA HIS A 272 -1.43 14.78 3.69
C HIS A 272 -2.62 15.75 3.67
N ASN A 273 -2.37 17.03 3.98
CA ASN A 273 -3.37 18.12 4.06
C ASN A 273 -4.69 17.69 4.74
N THR A 274 -4.57 17.03 5.90
CA THR A 274 -5.64 16.27 6.60
C THR A 274 -6.89 17.07 6.96
N TYR A 275 -6.84 18.40 6.90
CA TYR A 275 -8.00 19.27 7.10
C TYR A 275 -8.94 19.29 5.89
N LEU A 276 -8.47 18.97 4.67
CA LEU A 276 -9.24 19.09 3.43
C LEU A 276 -10.28 17.96 3.25
N THR A 277 -11.46 18.33 2.74
CA THR A 277 -12.54 17.41 2.37
C THR A 277 -12.78 17.36 0.85
N GLY A 278 -11.84 17.85 0.03
CA GLY A 278 -11.96 17.89 -1.43
C GLY A 278 -10.66 18.27 -2.15
N GLY A 279 -10.79 18.88 -3.33
CA GLY A 279 -9.66 19.37 -4.14
C GLY A 279 -8.84 20.46 -3.45
N GLN A 280 -7.55 20.57 -3.78
CA GLN A 280 -6.58 21.40 -3.06
C GLN A 280 -6.84 22.92 -3.18
N PHE A 281 -7.51 23.39 -4.23
CA PHE A 281 -7.67 24.83 -4.47
C PHE A 281 -8.96 25.45 -3.92
N SER A 282 -10.04 24.69 -3.84
CA SER A 282 -11.39 25.17 -3.48
C SER A 282 -12.22 24.13 -2.70
N GLY A 283 -11.61 23.03 -2.26
CA GLY A 283 -12.23 22.12 -1.31
C GLY A 283 -12.38 22.77 0.06
N SER A 284 -13.36 22.30 0.84
CA SER A 284 -13.55 22.79 2.19
C SER A 284 -12.53 22.20 3.17
N ALA A 285 -12.21 22.95 4.22
CA ALA A 285 -11.46 22.47 5.38
C ALA A 285 -12.42 22.19 6.56
N SER A 286 -12.16 21.13 7.33
CA SER A 286 -13.02 20.72 8.45
C SER A 286 -12.26 20.02 9.59
N PRO A 287 -12.49 20.39 10.87
CA PRO A 287 -12.01 19.62 12.03
C PRO A 287 -12.55 18.18 12.09
N GLU A 288 -13.61 17.87 11.34
CA GLU A 288 -14.18 16.52 11.26
C GLU A 288 -13.24 15.54 10.54
N MET A 289 -12.50 15.98 9.52
CA MET A 289 -11.62 15.10 8.74
C MET A 289 -10.48 14.52 9.58
N TYR A 290 -9.97 15.27 10.56
CA TYR A 290 -9.02 14.74 11.56
C TYR A 290 -9.63 13.58 12.37
N ARG A 291 -10.91 13.66 12.74
CA ARG A 291 -11.59 12.55 13.45
C ARG A 291 -11.66 11.33 12.57
N GLN A 292 -12.18 11.47 11.34
CA GLN A 292 -12.35 10.37 10.40
C GLN A 292 -11.02 9.71 10.04
N THR A 293 -10.00 10.51 9.75
CA THR A 293 -8.64 10.04 9.44
C THR A 293 -8.03 9.24 10.61
N LEU A 294 -8.14 9.73 11.85
CA LEU A 294 -7.64 9.01 13.04
C LEU A 294 -8.45 7.74 13.35
N LEU A 295 -9.76 7.74 13.07
CA LEU A 295 -10.66 6.57 13.18
C LEU A 295 -10.39 5.53 12.09
N ALA A 296 -9.92 5.93 10.91
CA ALA A 296 -9.40 5.05 9.86
C ALA A 296 -8.01 4.45 10.18
N GLY A 297 -7.56 4.52 11.43
CA GLY A 297 -6.27 4.00 11.87
C GLY A 297 -5.06 4.81 11.38
N CYS A 298 -5.25 6.02 10.83
CA CYS A 298 -4.13 6.89 10.46
C CYS A 298 -3.37 7.34 11.71
N ARG A 299 -2.04 7.41 11.63
CA ARG A 299 -1.10 7.71 12.73
C ARG A 299 -0.21 8.92 12.47
N CYS A 300 -0.21 9.49 11.26
CA CYS A 300 0.46 10.76 10.96
C CYS A 300 -0.51 11.70 10.22
N VAL A 301 -0.77 12.89 10.79
CA VAL A 301 -1.73 13.87 10.24
C VAL A 301 -1.10 15.25 10.09
N GLU A 302 -1.60 16.05 9.14
CA GLU A 302 -1.02 17.33 8.71
C GLU A 302 -1.83 18.54 9.20
N LEU A 303 -1.15 19.58 9.68
CA LEU A 303 -1.71 20.83 10.19
C LEU A 303 -0.95 22.03 9.60
N ASP A 304 -1.52 22.64 8.56
CA ASP A 304 -0.98 23.82 7.89
C ASP A 304 -1.37 25.08 8.70
N CYS A 305 -0.46 25.54 9.54
CA CYS A 305 -0.76 26.54 10.56
C CYS A 305 -0.48 27.96 10.06
N TRP A 306 -1.53 28.77 9.90
CA TRP A 306 -1.46 30.15 9.41
C TRP A 306 -1.86 31.16 10.49
N LYS A 307 -1.41 32.41 10.32
CA LYS A 307 -1.66 33.50 11.25
C LYS A 307 -3.15 33.89 11.28
N GLY A 308 -3.67 34.11 12.48
CA GLY A 308 -5.05 34.50 12.73
C GLY A 308 -5.37 35.91 12.25
N ARG A 309 -6.63 36.10 11.83
CA ARG A 309 -7.21 37.43 11.58
C ARG A 309 -7.31 38.22 12.89
N THR A 310 -7.10 39.54 12.83
CA THR A 310 -7.38 40.45 13.95
C THR A 310 -8.89 40.68 14.08
N PRO A 311 -9.43 40.88 15.31
CA PRO A 311 -8.74 41.20 16.56
C PRO A 311 -8.35 40.01 17.45
N ASP A 312 -8.81 38.78 17.18
CA ASP A 312 -8.80 37.70 18.19
C ASP A 312 -7.47 36.94 18.32
N ASP A 313 -6.54 37.10 17.38
CA ASP A 313 -5.22 36.42 17.37
C ASP A 313 -5.34 34.88 17.52
N GLU A 314 -6.40 34.25 16.98
CA GLU A 314 -6.54 32.79 16.98
C GLU A 314 -5.82 32.17 15.78
N PRO A 315 -4.83 31.27 15.99
CA PRO A 315 -4.18 30.57 14.88
C PRO A 315 -5.18 29.69 14.12
N ILE A 316 -5.05 29.67 12.80
CA ILE A 316 -5.96 28.99 11.87
C ILE A 316 -5.25 27.89 11.09
N ILE A 317 -6.03 26.99 10.49
CA ILE A 317 -5.58 26.01 9.50
C ILE A 317 -6.33 26.25 8.19
N THR A 318 -5.59 26.29 7.08
CA THR A 318 -6.09 26.36 5.69
C THR A 318 -4.95 26.03 4.72
N HIS A 319 -5.27 25.78 3.44
CA HIS A 319 -4.25 25.66 2.40
C HIS A 319 -3.93 27.06 1.84
N GLY A 320 -2.71 27.53 2.05
CA GLY A 320 -2.30 28.92 1.80
C GLY A 320 -2.49 29.39 0.36
N TYR A 321 -2.89 30.65 0.19
CA TYR A 321 -3.10 31.32 -1.12
C TYR A 321 -4.14 30.65 -2.03
N THR A 322 -5.05 29.83 -1.47
CA THR A 322 -6.16 29.19 -2.19
C THR A 322 -7.53 29.76 -1.80
N MET A 323 -8.62 29.19 -2.34
CA MET A 323 -10.00 29.51 -1.95
C MET A 323 -10.55 28.59 -0.85
N THR A 324 -9.69 27.80 -0.21
CA THR A 324 -10.03 26.91 0.93
C THR A 324 -10.50 27.73 2.14
N ASN A 325 -11.58 27.30 2.81
CA ASN A 325 -12.04 27.98 4.03
C ASN A 325 -11.08 27.77 5.22
N GLU A 326 -11.08 28.73 6.13
CA GLU A 326 -10.30 28.67 7.37
C GLU A 326 -11.01 27.82 8.43
N ILE A 327 -10.25 27.12 9.26
CA ILE A 327 -10.73 26.46 10.49
C ILE A 327 -9.81 26.83 11.67
N LEU A 328 -10.31 26.80 12.91
CA LEU A 328 -9.48 27.12 14.08
C LEU A 328 -8.51 25.97 14.38
N PHE A 329 -7.23 26.30 14.60
CA PHE A 329 -6.21 25.32 15.03
C PHE A 329 -6.60 24.64 16.35
N LYS A 330 -7.26 25.39 17.25
CA LYS A 330 -7.81 24.87 18.50
C LYS A 330 -8.84 23.75 18.27
N ASP A 331 -9.79 23.96 17.37
CA ASP A 331 -10.87 22.99 17.10
C ASP A 331 -10.32 21.71 16.45
N ALA A 332 -9.27 21.83 15.63
CA ALA A 332 -8.52 20.70 15.09
C ALA A 332 -7.78 19.93 16.20
N LEU A 333 -7.11 20.61 17.14
CA LEU A 333 -6.50 19.94 18.30
C LEU A 333 -7.54 19.25 19.21
N GLU A 334 -8.70 19.86 19.45
CA GLU A 334 -9.77 19.21 20.22
C GLU A 334 -10.34 17.97 19.50
N ALA A 335 -10.42 18.00 18.17
CA ALA A 335 -10.80 16.85 17.35
C ALA A 335 -9.75 15.72 17.37
N ILE A 336 -8.47 16.07 17.30
CA ILE A 336 -7.35 15.13 17.42
C ILE A 336 -7.35 14.49 18.82
N ALA A 337 -7.46 15.29 19.88
CA ALA A 337 -7.48 14.81 21.27
C ALA A 337 -8.66 13.86 21.56
N GLU A 338 -9.80 14.04 20.88
CA GLU A 338 -10.95 13.15 21.00
C GLU A 338 -10.72 11.78 20.33
N SER A 339 -10.16 11.76 19.10
CA SER A 339 -10.14 10.56 18.26
C SER A 339 -8.81 9.83 18.18
N ALA A 340 -7.68 10.44 18.57
CA ALA A 340 -6.33 9.88 18.41
C ALA A 340 -6.19 8.42 18.87
N PHE A 341 -6.77 8.09 20.03
CA PHE A 341 -6.63 6.76 20.64
C PHE A 341 -7.94 5.97 20.75
N LYS A 342 -8.97 6.31 19.95
CA LYS A 342 -10.25 5.56 19.91
C LYS A 342 -10.10 4.15 19.33
N ILE A 343 -9.31 3.99 18.27
CA ILE A 343 -9.16 2.73 17.50
C ILE A 343 -7.79 2.08 17.76
N SER A 344 -6.70 2.86 17.70
CA SER A 344 -5.35 2.38 17.95
C SER A 344 -4.72 3.12 19.16
N PRO A 345 -4.15 2.41 20.15
CA PRO A 345 -3.42 3.02 21.26
C PRO A 345 -2.00 3.46 20.89
N TYR A 346 -1.53 3.13 19.68
CA TYR A 346 -0.17 3.43 19.21
C TYR A 346 -0.01 4.92 18.84
N PRO A 347 1.21 5.46 18.97
CA PRO A 347 1.48 6.89 18.92
C PRO A 347 0.96 7.60 17.66
N VAL A 348 0.71 8.91 17.80
CA VAL A 348 0.29 9.78 16.69
C VAL A 348 1.34 10.87 16.46
N ILE A 349 1.68 11.11 15.20
CA ILE A 349 2.59 12.18 14.77
C ILE A 349 1.76 13.31 14.19
N LEU A 350 1.99 14.54 14.67
CA LEU A 350 1.42 15.74 14.08
C LEU A 350 2.47 16.43 13.21
N SER A 351 2.27 16.40 11.89
CA SER A 351 3.05 17.16 10.90
C SER A 351 2.55 18.59 10.88
N PHE A 352 3.25 19.50 11.55
CA PHE A 352 2.97 20.92 11.41
C PHE A 352 3.72 21.43 10.18
N GLU A 353 3.01 22.11 9.29
CA GLU A 353 3.59 23.03 8.31
C GLU A 353 3.34 24.45 8.84
N ASN A 354 4.39 25.10 9.34
CA ASN A 354 4.23 26.30 10.18
C ASN A 354 4.49 27.58 9.39
N HIS A 355 3.47 28.43 9.25
CA HIS A 355 3.51 29.75 8.59
C HIS A 355 3.22 30.91 9.56
N VAL A 356 3.15 30.64 10.87
CA VAL A 356 2.85 31.64 11.90
C VAL A 356 4.09 32.46 12.24
N ASP A 357 4.27 33.58 11.55
CA ASP A 357 5.38 34.53 11.71
C ASP A 357 5.45 35.22 13.11
N LEU A 358 4.30 35.39 13.77
CA LEU A 358 4.17 36.06 15.08
C LEU A 358 4.53 35.15 16.27
N PRO A 359 5.52 35.52 17.12
CA PRO A 359 5.86 34.75 18.33
C PRO A 359 4.66 34.53 19.27
N LYS A 360 3.84 35.57 19.46
CA LYS A 360 2.62 35.52 20.30
C LYS A 360 1.66 34.40 19.89
N GLN A 361 1.47 34.21 18.58
CA GLN A 361 0.56 33.18 18.06
C GLN A 361 1.22 31.79 18.09
N GLN A 362 2.54 31.64 17.83
CA GLN A 362 3.24 30.36 18.05
C GLN A 362 3.25 29.94 19.54
N ALA A 363 3.43 30.88 20.47
CA ALA A 363 3.33 30.59 21.91
C ALA A 363 1.93 30.10 22.30
N LYS A 364 0.87 30.73 21.74
CA LYS A 364 -0.53 30.31 21.91
C LYS A 364 -0.82 28.92 21.32
N MET A 365 -0.22 28.58 20.16
CA MET A 365 -0.26 27.21 19.63
C MET A 365 0.39 26.21 20.59
N ALA A 366 1.56 26.54 21.14
CA ALA A 366 2.27 25.67 22.08
C ALA A 366 1.49 25.50 23.41
N GLU A 367 0.81 26.55 23.88
CA GLU A 367 -0.10 26.51 25.03
C GLU A 367 -1.32 25.62 24.74
N TYR A 368 -1.95 25.75 23.57
CA TYR A 368 -3.05 24.87 23.14
C TYR A 368 -2.60 23.40 23.03
N CYS A 369 -1.42 23.11 22.47
CA CYS A 369 -0.85 21.76 22.47
C CYS A 369 -0.73 21.20 23.90
N ARG A 370 -0.11 21.94 24.84
CA ARG A 370 0.05 21.48 26.23
C ARG A 370 -1.30 21.33 26.96
N THR A 371 -2.25 22.21 26.72
CA THR A 371 -3.52 22.28 27.47
C THR A 371 -4.57 21.29 26.95
N ILE A 372 -4.66 21.08 25.63
CA ILE A 372 -5.68 20.25 25.00
C ILE A 372 -5.24 18.78 24.95
N LEU A 373 -3.96 18.52 24.67
CA LEU A 373 -3.42 17.17 24.60
C LEU A 373 -2.98 16.64 25.98
N GLY A 374 -2.57 17.53 26.89
CA GLY A 374 -2.19 17.17 28.26
C GLY A 374 -1.13 16.07 28.31
N ASP A 375 -1.37 15.06 29.14
CA ASP A 375 -0.50 13.88 29.31
C ASP A 375 -0.28 13.07 28.03
N MET A 376 -1.09 13.26 26.98
CA MET A 376 -0.86 12.62 25.68
C MET A 376 0.31 13.26 24.92
N LEU A 377 0.61 14.54 25.14
CA LEU A 377 1.74 15.20 24.48
C LEU A 377 3.07 14.67 25.04
N LEU A 378 3.96 14.24 24.16
CA LEU A 378 5.34 13.95 24.52
C LEU A 378 6.15 15.25 24.40
N THR A 379 6.45 15.89 25.54
CA THR A 379 7.35 17.05 25.60
C THR A 379 8.81 16.60 25.65
N GLU A 380 9.19 15.86 26.69
CA GLU A 380 10.57 15.43 26.95
C GLU A 380 10.91 14.07 26.30
N PRO A 381 12.19 13.83 25.93
CA PRO A 381 12.68 12.52 25.55
C PRO A 381 12.58 11.50 26.69
N LEU A 382 12.36 10.23 26.35
CA LEU A 382 12.43 9.10 27.27
C LEU A 382 13.89 8.84 27.69
N GLU A 383 14.14 8.59 28.98
CA GLU A 383 15.49 8.37 29.55
C GLU A 383 16.28 7.26 28.83
N LYS A 384 15.59 6.19 28.41
CA LYS A 384 16.10 5.04 27.65
C LYS A 384 16.60 5.39 26.24
N TYR A 385 16.11 6.51 25.68
CA TYR A 385 16.34 6.93 24.29
C TYR A 385 16.73 8.42 24.21
N PRO A 386 17.89 8.83 24.75
CA PRO A 386 18.33 10.22 24.69
C PRO A 386 18.65 10.65 23.25
N LEU A 387 18.40 11.93 22.94
CA LEU A 387 18.64 12.53 21.61
C LEU A 387 20.15 12.69 21.34
N LYS A 388 20.82 11.60 20.94
CA LYS A 388 22.26 11.52 20.67
C LYS A 388 22.55 10.69 19.41
N PRO A 389 23.71 10.85 18.75
CA PRO A 389 24.14 9.99 17.64
C PRO A 389 24.14 8.51 18.03
N GLY A 390 23.76 7.64 17.09
CA GLY A 390 23.77 6.18 17.26
C GLY A 390 22.66 5.60 18.16
N VAL A 391 21.91 6.43 18.89
CA VAL A 391 20.76 5.97 19.67
C VAL A 391 19.59 5.70 18.72
N PRO A 392 18.93 4.53 18.75
CA PRO A 392 17.77 4.24 17.92
C PRO A 392 16.53 5.06 18.37
N LEU A 393 15.52 5.13 17.51
CA LEU A 393 14.20 5.63 17.90
C LEU A 393 13.55 4.71 18.97
N PRO A 394 12.69 5.24 19.86
CA PRO A 394 11.83 4.41 20.69
C PRO A 394 10.90 3.53 19.83
N SER A 395 10.32 2.50 20.44
CA SER A 395 9.30 1.67 19.77
C SER A 395 7.89 2.28 19.83
N PRO A 396 6.96 1.86 18.95
CA PRO A 396 5.53 2.14 19.12
C PRO A 396 5.00 1.75 20.50
N GLN A 397 5.54 0.67 21.09
CA GLN A 397 5.16 0.19 22.42
C GLN A 397 5.68 1.08 23.57
N ASP A 398 6.91 1.63 23.46
CA ASP A 398 7.45 2.62 24.42
C ASP A 398 6.70 3.96 24.37
N LEU A 399 6.00 4.24 23.26
CA LEU A 399 5.30 5.50 22.96
C LEU A 399 3.77 5.35 22.94
N MET A 400 3.23 4.29 23.53
CA MET A 400 1.78 4.04 23.61
C MET A 400 1.05 5.21 24.29
N GLY A 401 -0.04 5.68 23.66
CA GLY A 401 -0.83 6.83 24.12
C GLY A 401 -0.15 8.19 23.97
N LYS A 402 0.95 8.30 23.21
CA LYS A 402 1.70 9.56 23.02
C LYS A 402 1.51 10.21 21.65
N ILE A 403 1.52 11.54 21.66
CA ILE A 403 1.45 12.43 20.50
C ILE A 403 2.80 13.14 20.37
N LEU A 404 3.41 13.06 19.19
CA LEU A 404 4.71 13.64 18.88
C LEU A 404 4.56 14.78 17.85
N ILE A 405 5.25 15.90 18.07
CA ILE A 405 5.21 17.06 17.16
C ILE A 405 6.38 17.00 16.18
N LYS A 406 6.09 17.01 14.88
CA LYS A 406 7.02 17.40 13.81
C LYS A 406 6.83 18.89 13.56
N ASN A 407 7.80 19.70 14.01
CA ASN A 407 7.97 21.10 13.62
C ASN A 407 9.48 21.41 13.59
N LYS A 408 9.88 22.51 12.95
CA LYS A 408 11.27 23.00 13.00
C LYS A 408 11.74 23.19 14.45
N LYS A 409 13.03 22.92 14.69
CA LYS A 409 13.68 23.05 16.01
C LYS A 409 14.91 23.93 15.91
N ASN A 410 15.00 24.95 16.77
CA ASN A 410 16.15 25.84 16.82
C ASN A 410 17.31 25.19 17.57
N GLN A 411 18.50 25.22 16.98
CA GLN A 411 19.74 24.79 17.63
C GLN A 411 20.31 25.91 18.51
N PHE A 412 19.61 26.24 19.59
CA PHE A 412 20.16 27.11 20.63
C PHE A 412 21.24 26.35 21.42
N MET A 413 22.50 26.57 21.05
CA MET A 413 23.65 26.22 21.89
C MET A 413 23.82 27.31 22.96
N PRO A 414 23.63 27.00 24.26
CA PRO A 414 23.78 28.00 25.33
C PRO A 414 25.27 28.31 25.57
N GLY A 415 25.83 29.28 24.86
CA GLY A 415 27.23 29.68 25.05
C GLY A 415 27.80 30.82 24.20
N GLU A 416 27.24 31.15 23.03
CA GLU A 416 27.83 32.18 22.16
C GLU A 416 27.23 33.59 22.37
N ASN A 417 28.10 34.60 22.39
CA ASN A 417 27.77 35.96 22.84
C ASN A 417 26.83 36.72 21.88
N GLN A 418 25.73 37.26 22.42
CA GLN A 418 24.71 38.02 21.68
C GLN A 418 25.20 39.34 21.05
N ASP A 419 26.37 39.86 21.46
CA ASP A 419 26.90 41.15 21.01
C ASP A 419 27.41 41.15 19.56
N ALA A 420 27.74 39.99 18.99
CA ALA A 420 28.20 39.89 17.61
C ALA A 420 27.08 40.19 16.59
N LEU A 421 25.85 39.76 16.88
CA LEU A 421 24.74 39.81 15.92
C LEU A 421 24.11 41.22 15.82
N LYS A 422 24.06 41.96 16.94
CA LYS A 422 23.49 43.32 16.97
C LYS A 422 24.26 44.33 16.11
N LYS A 423 25.57 44.12 15.89
CA LYS A 423 26.43 45.00 15.07
C LYS A 423 26.28 44.85 13.55
N ARG A 424 25.44 43.92 13.06
CA ARG A 424 25.19 43.70 11.62
C ARG A 424 23.83 44.21 11.12
N LYS A 425 22.92 44.63 12.01
CA LYS A 425 21.57 45.12 11.66
C LYS A 425 21.39 46.65 11.76
N SER A 426 22.47 47.42 11.80
CA SER A 426 22.44 48.86 12.11
C SER A 426 23.04 49.75 11.01
N LEU A 427 22.84 49.39 9.73
CA LEU A 427 23.43 50.11 8.58
C LEU A 427 22.52 50.29 7.36
N GLU A 428 21.34 49.67 7.32
CA GLU A 428 20.35 49.84 6.24
C GLU A 428 18.95 49.96 6.87
N ASP A 429 18.54 51.20 7.19
CA ASP A 429 17.15 51.64 7.43
C ASP A 429 17.11 53.16 7.73
N GLU A 430 17.23 54.01 6.70
CA GLU A 430 16.83 55.43 6.75
C GLU A 430 16.17 55.88 5.44
N VAL A 431 14.87 55.58 5.29
CA VAL A 431 13.96 56.41 4.49
C VAL A 431 12.66 56.60 5.28
N THR A 432 12.37 57.84 5.65
CA THR A 432 11.11 58.22 6.28
C THR A 432 10.00 58.39 5.23
N ASP A 433 8.80 57.90 5.52
CA ASP A 433 7.58 58.57 5.05
C ASP A 433 6.45 58.47 6.09
N GLN A 434 5.45 59.34 5.99
CA GLN A 434 4.33 59.46 6.94
C GLN A 434 3.02 58.89 6.37
N PRO A 435 2.13 58.33 7.21
CA PRO A 435 0.87 57.75 6.75
C PRO A 435 -0.14 58.81 6.33
N ILE A 436 -0.63 58.72 5.10
CA ILE A 436 -1.81 59.46 4.62
C ILE A 436 -3.02 58.50 4.64
N PRO A 437 -4.10 58.80 5.39
CA PRO A 437 -5.30 57.97 5.39
C PRO A 437 -6.19 58.28 4.18
N THR A 438 -6.44 57.29 3.34
CA THR A 438 -7.51 57.33 2.33
C THR A 438 -8.33 56.05 2.37
N GLU A 439 -9.52 56.13 2.96
CA GLU A 439 -10.57 55.12 2.76
C GLU A 439 -10.99 55.11 1.29
N LYS A 440 -10.87 53.96 0.63
CA LYS A 440 -11.75 53.61 -0.51
C LYS A 440 -12.11 52.13 -0.45
N ASP A 441 -13.40 51.90 -0.41
CA ASP A 441 -14.02 50.58 -0.54
C ASP A 441 -13.89 50.09 -2.00
N SER A 442 -13.30 48.91 -2.19
CA SER A 442 -13.25 48.20 -3.47
C SER A 442 -13.13 46.70 -3.24
N THR A 443 -14.10 45.95 -3.75
CA THR A 443 -14.18 44.49 -3.60
C THR A 443 -13.17 43.77 -4.49
N VAL A 444 -11.93 43.67 -4.01
CA VAL A 444 -10.85 42.87 -4.60
C VAL A 444 -10.64 41.61 -3.75
N PRO A 445 -10.63 40.40 -4.34
CA PRO A 445 -10.39 39.15 -3.62
C PRO A 445 -9.17 39.20 -2.70
N GLU A 446 -9.33 38.72 -1.47
CA GLU A 446 -8.31 38.82 -0.42
C GLU A 446 -7.06 37.98 -0.73
N VAL A 447 -7.19 36.99 -1.63
CA VAL A 447 -6.07 36.18 -2.15
C VAL A 447 -5.08 37.04 -2.94
N GLU A 448 -5.57 37.96 -3.78
CA GLU A 448 -4.71 38.80 -4.65
C GLU A 448 -3.83 39.73 -3.80
N ARG A 449 -4.42 40.41 -2.81
CA ARG A 449 -3.68 41.27 -1.85
C ARG A 449 -2.66 40.51 -1.00
N ASN A 450 -2.82 39.22 -0.78
CA ASN A 450 -1.82 38.40 -0.06
C ASN A 450 -0.71 37.90 -0.98
N LEU A 451 -0.97 37.71 -2.28
CA LEU A 451 0.05 37.38 -3.29
C LEU A 451 0.96 38.58 -3.60
N GLU A 452 0.42 39.81 -3.59
CA GLU A 452 1.17 41.07 -3.80
C GLU A 452 2.25 41.34 -2.74
N ASN A 453 2.22 40.66 -1.58
CA ASN A 453 3.17 40.84 -0.48
C ASN A 453 4.36 39.86 -0.51
N LEU A 454 4.41 38.94 -1.48
CA LEU A 454 5.47 37.93 -1.60
C LEU A 454 6.65 38.41 -2.46
N ASN A 455 7.86 38.02 -2.09
CA ASN A 455 9.04 38.30 -2.93
C ASN A 455 9.21 37.28 -4.08
N GLU A 456 10.04 37.60 -5.06
CA GLU A 456 10.26 36.75 -6.25
C GLU A 456 10.75 35.33 -5.91
N GLU A 457 11.51 35.13 -4.82
CA GLU A 457 11.92 33.79 -4.40
C GLU A 457 10.78 32.99 -3.76
N GLU A 458 9.88 33.65 -3.03
CA GLU A 458 8.71 33.02 -2.40
C GLU A 458 7.66 32.62 -3.44
N ILE A 459 7.39 33.50 -4.40
CA ILE A 459 6.54 33.20 -5.57
C ILE A 459 7.12 31.99 -6.33
N LYS A 460 8.45 31.95 -6.52
CA LYS A 460 9.14 30.83 -7.18
C LYS A 460 9.12 29.53 -6.37
N LYS A 461 9.03 29.57 -5.04
CA LYS A 461 8.84 28.40 -4.17
C LYS A 461 7.40 27.88 -4.24
N LEU A 462 6.40 28.76 -4.19
CA LEU A 462 4.99 28.39 -4.38
C LEU A 462 4.72 27.79 -5.76
N GLN A 463 5.44 28.25 -6.79
CA GLN A 463 5.40 27.68 -8.15
C GLN A 463 6.26 26.42 -8.33
N SER A 464 6.95 25.94 -7.28
CA SER A 464 7.70 24.68 -7.30
C SER A 464 6.82 23.48 -6.90
N ASP A 465 7.35 22.26 -7.01
CA ASP A 465 6.64 21.06 -6.55
C ASP A 465 6.56 20.94 -5.02
N GLU A 466 7.35 21.71 -4.27
CA GLU A 466 7.30 21.80 -2.80
C GLU A 466 6.04 22.55 -2.28
N GLY A 467 5.39 23.39 -3.11
CA GLY A 467 4.17 24.12 -2.72
C GLY A 467 4.38 25.09 -1.55
N THR A 468 3.42 25.15 -0.62
CA THR A 468 3.52 25.97 0.60
C THR A 468 4.62 25.49 1.54
N ALA A 469 4.95 24.18 1.57
CA ALA A 469 6.02 23.62 2.42
C ALA A 469 7.38 24.31 2.24
N GLY A 470 7.66 24.83 1.04
CA GLY A 470 8.86 25.61 0.73
C GLY A 470 8.96 26.96 1.47
N LEU A 471 7.86 27.45 2.06
CA LEU A 471 7.76 28.73 2.76
C LEU A 471 7.78 28.65 4.30
N GLU A 472 7.68 27.46 4.90
CA GLU A 472 7.60 27.26 6.37
C GLU A 472 8.57 28.20 7.15
N VAL A 473 8.04 28.99 8.08
CA VAL A 473 8.81 29.97 8.87
C VAL A 473 9.71 29.33 9.93
N THR A 474 10.50 30.15 10.63
CA THR A 474 11.29 29.70 11.79
C THR A 474 10.39 29.45 13.00
N ALA A 475 10.60 28.34 13.71
CA ALA A 475 9.91 28.08 14.97
C ALA A 475 10.49 28.93 16.11
N TYR A 476 9.66 29.45 17.00
CA TYR A 476 10.10 30.08 18.25
C TYR A 476 10.30 29.04 19.36
N GLU A 477 10.89 29.46 20.49
CA GLU A 477 11.33 28.58 21.58
C GLU A 477 10.19 27.71 22.13
N GLU A 478 9.00 28.29 22.26
CA GLU A 478 7.81 27.65 22.82
C GLU A 478 7.34 26.45 21.99
N MET A 479 7.38 26.56 20.66
CA MET A 479 7.07 25.45 19.73
C MET A 479 8.27 24.50 19.58
N SER A 480 9.49 25.03 19.49
CA SER A 480 10.74 24.27 19.39
C SER A 480 10.97 23.35 20.60
N SER A 481 10.43 23.71 21.77
CA SER A 481 10.47 22.88 23.00
C SER A 481 9.67 21.57 22.88
N LEU A 482 8.65 21.51 22.01
CA LEU A 482 7.76 20.34 21.88
C LEU A 482 8.30 19.26 20.93
N VAL A 483 9.45 19.50 20.28
CA VAL A 483 9.99 18.65 19.22
C VAL A 483 11.14 17.78 19.76
N ASN A 484 10.93 16.47 19.83
CA ASN A 484 11.90 15.50 20.35
C ASN A 484 12.39 14.48 19.30
N TYR A 485 11.63 13.42 19.02
CA TYR A 485 12.05 12.30 18.16
C TYR A 485 11.78 12.49 16.66
N ILE A 486 10.99 13.50 16.28
CA ILE A 486 10.54 13.75 14.91
C ILE A 486 11.07 15.13 14.47
N GLN A 487 12.39 15.32 14.46
CA GLN A 487 13.00 16.61 14.06
C GLN A 487 13.13 16.68 12.53
N PRO A 488 12.35 17.52 11.82
CA PRO A 488 12.50 17.70 10.38
C PRO A 488 13.76 18.50 10.07
N ILE A 489 14.57 18.01 9.12
CA ILE A 489 15.65 18.78 8.50
C ILE A 489 15.54 18.75 6.98
N LYS A 490 16.09 19.76 6.31
CA LYS A 490 16.32 19.71 4.86
C LYS A 490 17.35 18.62 4.56
N PHE A 491 17.04 17.74 3.63
CA PHE A 491 17.92 16.64 3.23
C PHE A 491 19.11 17.17 2.40
N GLU A 492 20.32 16.73 2.75
CA GLU A 492 21.56 17.05 2.03
C GLU A 492 21.97 15.87 1.12
N SER A 493 22.38 14.75 1.72
CA SER A 493 22.69 13.50 1.04
C SER A 493 22.57 12.29 2.00
N PHE A 494 22.54 11.08 1.46
CA PHE A 494 22.49 9.86 2.27
C PHE A 494 23.78 9.64 3.07
N GLU A 495 24.94 9.98 2.47
CA GLU A 495 26.26 9.89 3.08
C GLU A 495 26.36 10.83 4.30
N ILE A 496 25.92 12.09 4.14
CA ILE A 496 25.93 13.09 5.21
C ILE A 496 24.99 12.69 6.35
N SER A 497 23.80 12.12 6.05
CA SER A 497 22.90 11.60 7.08
C SER A 497 23.48 10.36 7.79
N ALA A 498 24.21 9.50 7.08
CA ALA A 498 24.90 8.36 7.67
C ALA A 498 26.05 8.80 8.59
N GLN A 499 26.84 9.80 8.20
CA GLN A 499 27.91 10.39 9.02
C GLN A 499 27.37 11.08 10.28
N LYS A 500 26.27 11.85 10.16
CA LYS A 500 25.61 12.50 11.31
C LYS A 500 24.98 11.48 12.27
N ASN A 501 24.49 10.34 11.76
CA ASN A 501 24.01 9.19 12.54
C ASN A 501 22.92 9.52 13.59
N HIS A 502 22.08 10.53 13.32
CA HIS A 502 20.99 10.95 14.21
C HIS A 502 19.67 10.24 13.83
N SER A 503 19.21 9.26 14.61
CA SER A 503 17.97 8.51 14.31
C SER A 503 16.69 9.34 14.49
N TYR A 504 16.72 10.34 15.38
CA TYR A 504 15.62 11.29 15.65
C TYR A 504 15.42 12.38 14.58
N VAL A 505 16.21 12.31 13.50
CA VAL A 505 16.19 13.27 12.39
C VAL A 505 15.43 12.67 11.21
N VAL A 506 14.43 13.42 10.74
CA VAL A 506 13.46 13.04 9.70
C VAL A 506 13.62 13.97 8.50
N SER A 507 13.41 13.44 7.30
CA SER A 507 13.37 14.24 6.06
C SER A 507 12.04 14.06 5.34
N SER A 508 11.45 15.17 4.89
CA SER A 508 10.26 15.20 4.03
C SER A 508 10.67 15.36 2.56
N PHE A 509 9.95 14.72 1.65
CA PHE A 509 10.21 14.75 0.21
C PHE A 509 8.91 14.83 -0.59
N THR A 510 8.86 15.65 -1.63
CA THR A 510 7.82 15.58 -2.67
C THR A 510 7.88 14.23 -3.39
N GLU A 511 6.77 13.78 -3.97
CA GLU A 511 6.74 12.52 -4.75
C GLU A 511 7.81 12.49 -5.86
N LEU A 512 8.12 13.66 -6.46
CA LEU A 512 9.10 13.80 -7.53
C LEU A 512 10.52 13.65 -6.99
N LYS A 513 10.84 14.33 -5.88
CA LYS A 513 12.17 14.24 -5.27
C LYS A 513 12.43 12.85 -4.69
N ALA A 514 11.41 12.24 -4.10
CA ALA A 514 11.46 10.85 -3.63
C ALA A 514 11.69 9.87 -4.79
N TYR A 515 11.04 10.07 -5.94
CA TYR A 515 11.23 9.26 -7.15
C TYR A 515 12.63 9.43 -7.78
N GLU A 516 13.21 10.63 -7.76
CA GLU A 516 14.61 10.85 -8.15
C GLU A 516 15.56 10.03 -7.26
N LEU A 517 15.40 10.07 -5.94
CA LEU A 517 16.25 9.32 -5.00
C LEU A 517 16.07 7.80 -5.16
N LEU A 518 14.83 7.33 -5.33
CA LEU A 518 14.49 5.93 -5.63
C LEU A 518 15.16 5.41 -6.91
N THR A 519 15.20 6.22 -7.97
CA THR A 519 15.78 5.81 -9.26
C THR A 519 17.28 6.03 -9.36
N ARG A 520 17.86 6.96 -8.57
CA ARG A 520 19.30 7.23 -8.57
C ARG A 520 20.09 6.33 -7.62
N SER A 521 19.59 6.08 -6.41
CA SER A 521 20.31 5.33 -5.36
C SER A 521 19.38 4.59 -4.37
N PRO A 522 18.60 3.60 -4.84
CA PRO A 522 17.59 2.91 -4.01
C PRO A 522 18.16 2.22 -2.76
N ILE A 523 19.33 1.57 -2.88
CA ILE A 523 20.02 0.87 -1.79
C ILE A 523 20.40 1.84 -0.66
N GLN A 524 20.81 3.06 -1.00
CA GLN A 524 21.11 4.09 0.00
C GLN A 524 19.83 4.55 0.72
N PHE A 525 18.71 4.66 0.00
CA PHE A 525 17.41 5.03 0.55
C PHE A 525 16.90 3.96 1.53
N VAL A 526 17.00 2.67 1.16
CA VAL A 526 16.71 1.54 2.07
C VAL A 526 17.54 1.63 3.34
N ASN A 527 18.86 1.83 3.23
CA ASN A 527 19.75 1.89 4.38
C ASN A 527 19.53 3.14 5.27
N TYR A 528 19.15 4.28 4.69
CA TYR A 528 18.67 5.44 5.44
C TYR A 528 17.42 5.09 6.25
N ASN A 529 16.43 4.45 5.61
CA ASN A 529 15.14 4.07 6.20
C ASN A 529 15.22 2.93 7.25
N LYS A 530 16.40 2.32 7.47
CA LYS A 530 16.63 1.43 8.63
C LYS A 530 16.75 2.24 9.93
N ARG A 531 17.56 3.31 9.91
CA ARG A 531 17.88 4.14 11.09
C ARG A 531 16.92 5.32 11.28
N GLN A 532 16.63 6.03 10.19
CA GLN A 532 15.88 7.28 10.19
C GLN A 532 14.52 7.09 9.53
N MET A 533 13.66 8.12 9.62
CA MET A 533 12.37 8.12 8.95
C MET A 533 12.30 9.12 7.81
N SER A 534 11.64 8.73 6.73
CA SER A 534 11.25 9.61 5.62
C SER A 534 9.74 9.83 5.60
N ARG A 535 9.34 11.06 5.26
CA ARG A 535 7.97 11.40 4.86
C ARG A 535 7.92 11.68 3.37
N ILE A 536 6.99 11.06 2.65
CA ILE A 536 6.72 11.34 1.24
C ILE A 536 5.35 12.03 1.16
N TYR A 537 5.21 13.07 0.34
CA TYR A 537 3.93 13.77 0.14
C TYR A 537 3.65 14.08 -1.34
N PRO A 538 2.38 14.25 -1.75
CA PRO A 538 2.01 14.54 -3.14
C PRO A 538 2.58 15.89 -3.60
N LYS A 539 2.88 16.01 -4.90
CA LYS A 539 3.29 17.30 -5.51
C LYS A 539 2.10 18.28 -5.59
N GLY A 540 2.38 19.58 -5.48
CA GLY A 540 1.36 20.64 -5.55
C GLY A 540 0.53 20.69 -6.84
N THR A 541 0.99 20.11 -7.96
CA THR A 541 0.21 20.08 -9.21
C THR A 541 -0.98 19.10 -9.19
N ARG A 542 -1.18 18.34 -8.12
CA ARG A 542 -2.37 17.47 -7.91
C ARG A 542 -3.53 18.25 -7.30
N MET A 543 -3.98 19.26 -8.04
CA MET A 543 -5.05 20.19 -7.62
C MET A 543 -6.40 19.49 -7.37
N ASP A 544 -6.58 18.31 -7.96
CA ASP A 544 -7.71 17.39 -7.79
C ASP A 544 -7.65 16.53 -6.51
N SER A 545 -6.58 16.64 -5.72
CA SER A 545 -6.29 15.76 -4.58
C SER A 545 -6.06 14.28 -4.95
N SER A 546 -5.71 13.97 -6.19
CA SER A 546 -5.28 12.62 -6.60
C SER A 546 -4.04 12.12 -5.84
N ASN A 547 -3.85 10.81 -5.75
CA ASN A 547 -2.71 10.19 -5.08
C ASN A 547 -1.64 9.62 -6.03
N TYR A 548 -0.46 9.37 -5.48
CA TYR A 548 0.59 8.55 -6.09
C TYR A 548 0.56 7.13 -5.51
N MET A 549 1.13 6.14 -6.21
CA MET A 549 1.13 4.74 -5.77
C MET A 549 2.11 4.53 -4.59
N PRO A 550 1.63 4.27 -3.36
CA PRO A 550 2.48 4.25 -2.16
C PRO A 550 3.48 3.08 -2.15
N GLN A 551 3.11 1.97 -2.80
CA GLN A 551 3.94 0.78 -3.04
C GLN A 551 5.40 1.11 -3.39
N MET A 552 5.61 2.09 -4.26
CA MET A 552 6.93 2.44 -4.79
C MET A 552 7.88 2.97 -3.71
N PHE A 553 7.34 3.58 -2.65
CA PHE A 553 8.10 4.12 -1.53
C PHE A 553 8.14 3.15 -0.34
N TRP A 554 7.10 2.33 -0.15
CA TRP A 554 7.18 1.17 0.75
C TRP A 554 8.27 0.19 0.32
N ASN A 555 8.48 -0.01 -0.99
CA ASN A 555 9.56 -0.85 -1.54
C ASN A 555 10.98 -0.37 -1.17
N VAL A 556 11.20 0.91 -0.84
CA VAL A 556 12.46 1.43 -0.26
C VAL A 556 12.38 1.69 1.26
N GLY A 557 11.33 1.23 1.91
CA GLY A 557 11.18 1.26 3.37
C GLY A 557 10.75 2.59 3.96
N CYS A 558 10.26 3.54 3.15
CA CYS A 558 9.76 4.83 3.62
C CYS A 558 8.55 4.64 4.54
N GLN A 559 8.56 5.30 5.70
CA GLN A 559 7.62 5.01 6.78
C GLN A 559 6.34 5.84 6.66
N MET A 560 6.46 7.16 6.48
CA MET A 560 5.32 8.08 6.42
C MET A 560 5.00 8.44 4.97
N VAL A 561 4.40 7.49 4.24
CA VAL A 561 3.99 7.68 2.85
C VAL A 561 2.60 8.33 2.86
N ALA A 562 2.56 9.67 2.81
CA ALA A 562 1.36 10.45 3.07
C ALA A 562 0.48 10.63 1.83
N LEU A 563 -0.82 10.39 2.00
CA LEU A 563 -1.84 10.42 0.94
C LEU A 563 -3.01 11.37 1.28
N ASN A 564 -3.75 11.80 0.26
CA ASN A 564 -4.97 12.59 0.37
C ASN A 564 -6.15 11.68 0.75
N PHE A 565 -6.59 11.71 2.01
CA PHE A 565 -7.61 10.81 2.58
C PHE A 565 -9.04 11.08 2.08
N GLN A 566 -9.30 12.26 1.53
CA GLN A 566 -10.56 12.64 0.90
C GLN A 566 -10.78 12.00 -0.49
N THR A 567 -9.78 11.31 -1.03
CA THR A 567 -9.81 10.76 -2.40
C THR A 567 -9.71 9.24 -2.36
N SER A 568 -10.82 8.53 -2.59
CA SER A 568 -10.93 7.06 -2.55
C SER A 568 -10.33 6.34 -3.79
N ASP A 569 -9.24 6.88 -4.35
CA ASP A 569 -8.59 6.31 -5.55
C ASP A 569 -7.81 5.03 -5.26
N VAL A 570 -7.35 4.33 -6.31
CA VAL A 570 -6.68 3.02 -6.21
C VAL A 570 -5.50 3.02 -5.20
N PRO A 571 -4.63 4.05 -5.13
CA PRO A 571 -3.65 4.21 -4.04
C PRO A 571 -4.25 4.23 -2.62
N MET A 572 -5.34 4.98 -2.41
CA MET A 572 -6.01 5.03 -1.10
C MET A 572 -6.67 3.70 -0.75
N GLN A 573 -7.29 3.03 -1.72
CA GLN A 573 -7.87 1.69 -1.55
C GLN A 573 -6.80 0.68 -1.10
N GLN A 574 -5.59 0.73 -1.69
CA GLN A 574 -4.45 -0.08 -1.26
C GLN A 574 -4.06 0.24 0.20
N ASN A 575 -3.92 1.53 0.54
CA ASN A 575 -3.52 1.97 1.87
C ASN A 575 -4.52 1.53 2.97
N MET A 576 -5.83 1.73 2.73
CA MET A 576 -6.91 1.37 3.64
C MET A 576 -7.01 -0.15 3.88
N ALA A 577 -6.69 -0.97 2.88
CA ALA A 577 -6.68 -2.42 3.01
C ALA A 577 -5.37 -2.97 3.61
N LEU A 578 -4.24 -2.31 3.39
CA LEU A 578 -2.97 -2.69 4.01
C LEU A 578 -2.99 -2.45 5.53
N PHE A 579 -3.42 -1.26 5.96
CA PHE A 579 -3.46 -0.88 7.38
C PHE A 579 -4.66 -1.43 8.18
N GLU A 580 -5.51 -2.26 7.57
CA GLU A 580 -6.50 -3.08 8.29
C GLU A 580 -5.82 -4.18 9.13
N PHE A 581 -4.69 -4.72 8.63
CA PHE A 581 -3.93 -5.78 9.28
C PHE A 581 -3.22 -5.28 10.55
N ASN A 582 -2.80 -6.22 11.40
CA ASN A 582 -2.15 -5.93 12.69
C ASN A 582 -3.05 -5.08 13.62
N GLY A 583 -4.35 -5.39 13.67
CA GLY A 583 -5.30 -4.81 14.63
C GLY A 583 -5.74 -3.37 14.34
N GLN A 584 -5.75 -2.93 13.08
CA GLN A 584 -5.97 -1.52 12.70
C GLN A 584 -5.06 -0.53 13.47
N SER A 585 -3.88 -1.01 13.89
CA SER A 585 -2.94 -0.24 14.70
C SER A 585 -2.35 0.97 13.97
N GLY A 586 -2.41 0.97 12.63
CA GLY A 586 -1.77 1.97 11.77
C GLY A 586 -0.25 1.82 11.66
N TYR A 587 0.30 0.72 12.18
CA TYR A 587 1.72 0.40 12.21
C TYR A 587 1.96 -1.03 11.70
N LEU A 588 2.83 -1.18 10.71
CA LEU A 588 3.18 -2.48 10.12
C LEU A 588 4.70 -2.66 10.06
N LEU A 589 5.22 -3.66 10.77
CA LEU A 589 6.64 -3.96 10.90
C LEU A 589 7.23 -4.40 9.56
N LYS A 590 8.16 -3.63 9.00
CA LYS A 590 8.83 -3.93 7.72
C LYS A 590 9.63 -5.24 7.83
N HIS A 591 9.78 -5.92 6.69
CA HIS A 591 10.53 -7.17 6.58
C HIS A 591 12.01 -7.00 6.97
N ASP A 592 12.61 -8.00 7.62
CA ASP A 592 14.01 -8.04 8.09
C ASP A 592 15.05 -7.32 7.20
N PHE A 593 15.04 -7.55 5.88
CA PHE A 593 15.97 -6.96 4.92
C PHE A 593 15.97 -5.40 4.93
N MET A 594 14.86 -4.81 5.35
CA MET A 594 14.56 -3.37 5.37
C MET A 594 14.70 -2.75 6.77
N CYS A 595 15.14 -3.56 7.74
CA CYS A 595 15.33 -3.20 9.15
C CYS A 595 16.76 -3.51 9.62
N ARG A 596 17.26 -4.71 9.29
CA ARG A 596 18.56 -5.23 9.73
C ARG A 596 19.74 -4.50 9.08
N PRO A 597 20.74 -4.03 9.84
CA PRO A 597 21.92 -3.38 9.28
C PRO A 597 22.79 -4.35 8.47
N ASP A 598 22.89 -5.62 8.89
CA ASP A 598 23.71 -6.67 8.26
C ASP A 598 23.14 -7.20 6.93
N LYS A 599 21.91 -6.83 6.57
CA LYS A 599 21.25 -7.32 5.36
C LYS A 599 21.31 -6.31 4.23
N HIS A 600 21.98 -6.66 3.14
CA HIS A 600 21.86 -5.94 1.88
C HIS A 600 20.48 -6.17 1.26
N PHE A 601 19.91 -5.13 0.65
CA PHE A 601 18.64 -5.22 -0.06
C PHE A 601 18.60 -4.14 -1.14
N ASP A 602 18.35 -4.58 -2.37
CA ASP A 602 18.00 -3.75 -3.50
C ASP A 602 16.60 -4.16 -3.96
N PRO A 603 15.61 -3.25 -4.00
CA PRO A 603 14.27 -3.60 -4.46
C PRO A 603 14.22 -3.97 -5.95
N PHE A 604 15.23 -3.66 -6.76
CA PHE A 604 15.23 -3.95 -8.20
C PHE A 604 15.84 -5.32 -8.57
N SER A 605 16.88 -5.79 -7.87
CA SER A 605 17.52 -7.10 -8.12
C SER A 605 16.91 -8.26 -7.32
N VAL A 606 15.61 -8.46 -7.54
CA VAL A 606 14.74 -9.51 -6.95
C VAL A 606 15.37 -10.92 -7.01
N ASP A 607 16.16 -11.20 -8.04
CA ASP A 607 16.78 -12.49 -8.34
C ASP A 607 17.89 -12.95 -7.37
N ARG A 608 18.31 -12.11 -6.41
CA ARG A 608 19.43 -12.42 -5.49
C ARG A 608 19.12 -12.19 -4.00
N ILE A 609 17.85 -12.22 -3.60
CA ILE A 609 17.47 -12.05 -2.20
C ILE A 609 17.67 -13.37 -1.45
N ASP A 610 18.86 -13.56 -0.88
CA ASP A 610 19.19 -14.72 -0.04
C ASP A 610 18.09 -14.99 1.02
N VAL A 611 17.74 -16.27 1.18
CA VAL A 611 16.70 -16.80 2.09
C VAL A 611 15.24 -16.59 1.62
N VAL A 612 14.94 -15.79 0.59
CA VAL A 612 13.56 -15.68 0.05
C VAL A 612 13.34 -16.64 -1.11
N VAL A 613 12.39 -17.56 -0.95
CA VAL A 613 11.93 -18.47 -2.01
C VAL A 613 10.86 -17.76 -2.84
N ALA A 614 11.18 -17.45 -4.09
CA ALA A 614 10.17 -16.99 -5.05
C ALA A 614 9.09 -18.06 -5.26
N SER A 615 7.88 -17.64 -5.61
CA SER A 615 6.72 -18.52 -5.78
C SER A 615 6.06 -18.34 -7.14
N THR A 616 5.46 -19.41 -7.66
CA THR A 616 4.48 -19.35 -8.74
C THR A 616 3.09 -19.27 -8.12
N LEU A 617 2.34 -18.23 -8.45
CA LEU A 617 0.96 -18.01 -8.01
C LEU A 617 0.00 -18.27 -9.19
N SER A 618 -1.13 -18.91 -8.94
CA SER A 618 -2.17 -19.20 -9.94
C SER A 618 -3.55 -18.93 -9.36
N ILE A 619 -4.36 -18.13 -10.04
CA ILE A 619 -5.70 -17.71 -9.59
C ILE A 619 -6.74 -18.06 -10.65
N THR A 620 -7.72 -18.89 -10.30
CA THR A 620 -8.86 -19.25 -11.15
C THR A 620 -10.11 -18.52 -10.67
N ILE A 621 -10.71 -17.70 -11.53
CA ILE A 621 -11.99 -17.05 -11.27
C ILE A 621 -13.12 -18.00 -11.70
N ILE A 622 -13.85 -18.56 -10.72
CA ILE A 622 -14.86 -19.58 -10.98
C ILE A 622 -16.22 -18.92 -11.17
N SER A 623 -16.72 -18.21 -10.14
CA SER A 623 -18.05 -17.61 -10.14
C SER A 623 -18.13 -16.39 -9.23
N GLY A 624 -19.26 -15.70 -9.24
CA GLY A 624 -19.60 -14.64 -8.30
C GLY A 624 -21.05 -14.75 -7.82
N GLN A 625 -21.37 -14.04 -6.75
CA GLN A 625 -22.66 -14.09 -6.06
C GLN A 625 -23.12 -12.67 -5.72
N PHE A 626 -24.41 -12.37 -5.98
CA PHE A 626 -25.10 -11.13 -5.59
C PHE A 626 -24.31 -9.82 -5.84
N LEU A 627 -23.65 -9.74 -7.00
CA LEU A 627 -22.71 -8.69 -7.39
C LEU A 627 -23.37 -7.33 -7.71
N SER A 628 -24.68 -7.30 -7.90
CA SER A 628 -25.47 -6.07 -8.05
C SER A 628 -26.96 -6.36 -7.88
N GLU A 629 -27.71 -5.37 -7.39
CA GLU A 629 -29.18 -5.37 -7.37
C GLU A 629 -29.79 -5.34 -8.78
N ARG A 630 -29.04 -4.78 -9.75
CA ARG A 630 -29.47 -4.67 -11.15
C ARG A 630 -28.87 -5.81 -11.94
N SER A 631 -29.66 -6.46 -12.79
CA SER A 631 -29.14 -7.49 -13.70
C SER A 631 -28.26 -6.85 -14.78
N VAL A 632 -26.95 -7.01 -14.64
CA VAL A 632 -25.92 -6.44 -15.51
C VAL A 632 -24.99 -7.51 -16.05
N LYS A 633 -24.26 -7.19 -17.13
CA LYS A 633 -23.08 -7.96 -17.51
C LYS A 633 -21.88 -7.53 -16.66
N SER A 634 -20.99 -8.46 -16.32
CA SER A 634 -19.83 -8.17 -15.47
C SER A 634 -18.58 -8.89 -15.96
N TYR A 635 -17.42 -8.43 -15.50
CA TYR A 635 -16.13 -9.11 -15.62
C TYR A 635 -15.27 -8.82 -14.39
N ILE A 636 -14.34 -9.72 -14.10
CA ILE A 636 -13.36 -9.57 -13.03
C ILE A 636 -12.01 -9.25 -13.64
N GLU A 637 -11.28 -8.33 -13.00
CA GLU A 637 -9.86 -8.14 -13.23
C GLU A 637 -9.06 -8.50 -11.98
N VAL A 638 -7.83 -8.98 -12.19
CA VAL A 638 -6.89 -9.36 -11.13
C VAL A 638 -5.55 -8.70 -11.43
N GLU A 639 -5.07 -7.88 -10.51
CA GLU A 639 -3.82 -7.12 -10.63
C GLU A 639 -2.89 -7.43 -9.45
N LEU A 640 -1.58 -7.28 -9.70
CA LEU A 640 -0.50 -7.72 -8.82
C LEU A 640 0.40 -6.53 -8.47
N PHE A 641 0.50 -6.21 -7.18
CA PHE A 641 1.35 -5.15 -6.66
C PHE A 641 2.42 -5.75 -5.73
N GLY A 642 3.65 -5.25 -5.82
CA GLY A 642 4.81 -5.82 -5.14
C GLY A 642 6.10 -5.09 -5.49
N LEU A 643 7.20 -5.82 -5.62
CA LEU A 643 8.50 -5.26 -6.03
C LEU A 643 8.50 -4.86 -7.52
N PRO A 644 9.36 -3.93 -7.95
CA PRO A 644 9.43 -3.47 -9.34
C PRO A 644 9.67 -4.57 -10.39
N GLY A 645 10.30 -5.68 -9.98
CA GLY A 645 10.58 -6.86 -10.82
C GLY A 645 9.53 -7.99 -10.74
N ASP A 646 8.51 -7.88 -9.88
CA ASP A 646 7.37 -8.82 -9.92
C ASP A 646 6.53 -8.61 -11.20
N PRO A 647 5.85 -9.64 -11.71
CA PRO A 647 5.14 -9.57 -12.99
C PRO A 647 3.87 -8.69 -12.91
N LYS A 648 4.01 -7.42 -13.34
CA LYS A 648 2.95 -6.40 -13.47
C LYS A 648 1.93 -6.71 -14.58
N ARG A 649 1.39 -7.93 -14.60
CA ARG A 649 0.34 -8.37 -15.52
C ARG A 649 -1.03 -8.14 -14.87
N ARG A 650 -1.89 -7.34 -15.50
CA ARG A 650 -3.32 -7.24 -15.16
C ARG A 650 -4.08 -8.27 -15.97
N TYR A 651 -4.62 -9.28 -15.30
CA TYR A 651 -5.45 -10.31 -15.91
C TYR A 651 -6.93 -9.91 -15.88
N ARG A 652 -7.72 -10.46 -16.80
CA ARG A 652 -9.13 -10.11 -17.00
C ARG A 652 -9.94 -11.29 -17.49
N THR A 653 -11.12 -11.53 -16.92
CA THR A 653 -12.09 -12.51 -17.42
C THR A 653 -12.83 -11.97 -18.66
N LYS A 654 -13.36 -12.88 -19.47
CA LYS A 654 -14.42 -12.56 -20.44
C LYS A 654 -15.60 -11.91 -19.72
N VAL A 655 -16.31 -11.03 -20.43
CA VAL A 655 -17.57 -10.44 -19.95
C VAL A 655 -18.65 -11.52 -19.96
N THR A 656 -19.50 -11.57 -18.92
CA THR A 656 -20.58 -12.56 -18.85
C THR A 656 -21.47 -12.49 -20.11
N PRO A 657 -21.82 -13.62 -20.74
CA PRO A 657 -22.55 -13.61 -22.01
C PRO A 657 -23.95 -13.00 -21.85
N ASN A 658 -24.61 -13.32 -20.73
CA ASN A 658 -25.89 -12.78 -20.33
C ASN A 658 -25.72 -11.74 -19.21
N ALA A 659 -26.74 -10.90 -19.03
CA ALA A 659 -26.89 -10.14 -17.79
C ALA A 659 -27.29 -11.11 -16.67
N ASN A 660 -26.38 -11.35 -15.73
CA ASN A 660 -26.62 -12.11 -14.51
C ASN A 660 -25.68 -11.56 -13.44
N SER A 661 -26.26 -11.11 -12.33
CA SER A 661 -25.54 -10.56 -11.19
C SER A 661 -25.82 -11.34 -9.90
N ILE A 662 -26.71 -12.33 -9.95
CA ILE A 662 -27.07 -13.19 -8.80
C ILE A 662 -26.06 -14.33 -8.67
N ASN A 663 -25.75 -15.03 -9.77
CA ASN A 663 -24.79 -16.16 -9.79
C ASN A 663 -24.02 -16.31 -11.12
N PRO A 664 -23.32 -15.27 -11.63
CA PRO A 664 -22.48 -15.42 -12.82
C PRO A 664 -21.36 -16.45 -12.61
N ILE A 665 -21.06 -17.21 -13.67
CA ILE A 665 -19.97 -18.19 -13.72
C ILE A 665 -19.08 -17.81 -14.90
N TRP A 666 -17.78 -17.75 -14.65
CA TRP A 666 -16.75 -17.48 -15.66
C TRP A 666 -15.95 -18.73 -16.00
N ASN A 667 -15.50 -19.46 -14.97
CA ASN A 667 -14.69 -20.68 -15.06
C ASN A 667 -13.53 -20.54 -16.07
N GLU A 668 -12.73 -19.49 -15.92
CA GLU A 668 -11.62 -19.14 -16.81
C GLU A 668 -10.37 -19.97 -16.53
N ASP A 669 -9.48 -20.06 -17.53
CA ASP A 669 -8.14 -20.62 -17.35
C ASP A 669 -7.36 -19.87 -16.25
N PRO A 670 -6.50 -20.55 -15.46
CA PRO A 670 -5.80 -19.91 -14.34
C PRO A 670 -4.93 -18.72 -14.77
N PHE A 671 -5.05 -17.60 -14.06
CA PHE A 671 -4.16 -16.46 -14.18
C PHE A 671 -2.84 -16.77 -13.46
N VAL A 672 -1.78 -17.06 -14.22
CA VAL A 672 -0.48 -17.52 -13.69
C VAL A 672 0.53 -16.37 -13.61
N PHE A 673 1.00 -16.09 -12.39
CA PHE A 673 2.12 -15.21 -12.10
C PHE A 673 3.33 -16.10 -11.79
N GLU A 674 4.17 -16.30 -12.80
CA GLU A 674 5.17 -17.38 -12.86
C GLU A 674 6.25 -17.29 -11.77
N LYS A 675 6.77 -16.07 -11.51
CA LYS A 675 7.83 -15.79 -10.55
C LYS A 675 7.46 -14.56 -9.73
N VAL A 676 7.13 -14.76 -8.46
CA VAL A 676 6.66 -13.73 -7.52
C VAL A 676 7.47 -13.79 -6.24
N THR A 677 7.92 -12.64 -5.73
CA THR A 677 8.68 -12.56 -4.48
C THR A 677 7.81 -12.06 -3.34
N ILE A 678 7.33 -13.00 -2.53
CA ILE A 678 6.35 -12.72 -1.47
C ILE A 678 7.06 -12.16 -0.24
N LEU A 679 7.26 -10.84 -0.23
CA LEU A 679 7.52 -10.09 1.00
C LEU A 679 6.18 -9.76 1.65
N ASN A 680 5.87 -10.44 2.77
CA ASN A 680 4.56 -10.59 3.45
C ASN A 680 3.68 -9.33 3.71
N ILE A 681 4.18 -8.12 3.45
CA ILE A 681 3.54 -6.82 3.71
C ILE A 681 3.62 -5.90 2.47
N ILE A 682 4.55 -6.19 1.55
CA ILE A 682 4.78 -5.43 0.32
C ILE A 682 3.96 -5.97 -0.85
N PHE A 683 3.66 -7.27 -0.86
CA PHE A 683 2.85 -7.86 -1.93
C PHE A 683 1.35 -7.71 -1.64
N SER A 684 0.58 -7.29 -2.65
CA SER A 684 -0.89 -7.29 -2.60
C SER A 684 -1.54 -7.68 -3.93
N LEU A 685 -2.62 -8.46 -3.85
CA LEU A 685 -3.50 -8.80 -4.97
C LEU A 685 -4.74 -7.89 -4.95
N HIS A 686 -5.08 -7.32 -6.10
CA HIS A 686 -6.29 -6.52 -6.27
C HIS A 686 -7.28 -7.27 -7.16
N PHE A 687 -8.44 -7.63 -6.60
CA PHE A 687 -9.59 -8.15 -7.34
C PHE A 687 -10.57 -7.01 -7.59
N LEU A 688 -11.01 -6.86 -8.84
CA LEU A 688 -11.82 -5.72 -9.26
C LEU A 688 -13.05 -6.17 -10.04
N LEU A 689 -14.24 -5.76 -9.58
CA LEU A 689 -15.51 -6.00 -10.28
C LEU A 689 -15.85 -4.82 -11.20
N CYS A 690 -15.96 -5.10 -12.50
CA CYS A 690 -16.27 -4.10 -13.52
C CYS A 690 -17.54 -4.43 -14.30
N GLN A 691 -18.31 -3.40 -14.65
CA GLN A 691 -19.39 -3.46 -15.65
C GLN A 691 -18.89 -2.92 -17.00
N PRO A 692 -19.33 -3.48 -18.14
CA PRO A 692 -19.11 -2.86 -19.45
C PRO A 692 -19.73 -1.46 -19.50
N ASN A 693 -19.02 -0.50 -20.09
CA ASN A 693 -19.45 0.89 -20.30
C ASN A 693 -19.74 1.70 -19.02
N CYS A 694 -19.31 1.23 -17.84
CA CYS A 694 -19.25 2.06 -16.64
C CYS A 694 -17.82 2.61 -16.48
N HIS A 695 -17.68 3.90 -16.16
CA HIS A 695 -16.38 4.53 -15.88
C HIS A 695 -15.94 4.40 -14.42
N HIS A 696 -16.85 4.05 -13.52
CA HIS A 696 -16.53 3.79 -12.12
C HIS A 696 -16.32 2.30 -11.89
N ASN A 697 -15.24 1.99 -11.18
CA ASN A 697 -15.07 0.70 -10.52
C ASN A 697 -16.20 0.52 -9.50
N ILE A 698 -16.72 -0.70 -9.33
CA ILE A 698 -17.91 -0.90 -8.51
C ILE A 698 -17.51 -1.37 -7.13
N PHE A 699 -16.84 -2.51 -7.04
CA PHE A 699 -16.33 -3.08 -5.80
C PHE A 699 -14.92 -3.62 -6.03
N SER A 700 -14.04 -3.40 -5.07
CA SER A 700 -12.67 -3.91 -5.06
C SER A 700 -12.44 -4.83 -3.86
N TYR A 701 -11.38 -5.63 -3.90
CA TYR A 701 -10.89 -6.37 -2.75
C TYR A 701 -9.38 -6.57 -2.85
N TRP A 702 -8.67 -6.18 -1.79
CA TRP A 702 -7.22 -6.21 -1.70
C TRP A 702 -6.78 -7.32 -0.75
N ILE A 703 -5.83 -8.16 -1.16
CA ILE A 703 -5.40 -9.32 -0.39
C ILE A 703 -3.88 -9.36 -0.21
N HIS A 704 -3.43 -9.34 1.04
CA HIS A 704 -2.05 -9.52 1.45
C HIS A 704 -1.79 -11.01 1.78
N PRO A 705 -0.90 -11.73 1.06
CA PRO A 705 -0.76 -13.18 1.20
C PRO A 705 0.07 -13.60 2.40
N LEU A 706 -0.52 -14.48 3.20
CA LEU A 706 0.22 -15.49 3.97
C LEU A 706 -0.59 -16.77 4.24
N SER A 707 -1.83 -16.91 3.73
CA SER A 707 -2.80 -17.84 4.34
C SER A 707 -3.78 -18.57 3.42
N PHE A 708 -4.13 -18.04 2.25
CA PHE A 708 -5.14 -18.62 1.37
C PHE A 708 -4.52 -19.55 0.33
N LEU A 709 -4.93 -20.81 0.32
CA LEU A 709 -4.80 -21.74 -0.80
C LEU A 709 -5.99 -22.69 -0.82
N GLY A 710 -6.51 -22.93 -2.03
CA GLY A 710 -7.72 -23.70 -2.25
C GLY A 710 -8.90 -22.85 -2.71
N TYR A 711 -10.09 -23.43 -2.57
CA TYR A 711 -11.35 -22.83 -2.95
C TYR A 711 -11.89 -21.91 -1.84
N HIS A 712 -12.03 -20.62 -2.12
CA HIS A 712 -12.44 -19.62 -1.13
C HIS A 712 -13.53 -18.69 -1.67
N HIS A 713 -14.41 -18.25 -0.76
CA HIS A 713 -15.27 -17.10 -0.98
C HIS A 713 -14.55 -15.80 -0.59
N VAL A 714 -14.71 -14.79 -1.44
CA VAL A 714 -14.07 -13.47 -1.35
C VAL A 714 -15.18 -12.43 -1.25
N CYS A 715 -15.50 -11.97 -0.04
CA CYS A 715 -16.47 -10.90 0.16
C CYS A 715 -15.84 -9.59 -0.34
N LEU A 716 -16.51 -8.92 -1.29
CA LEU A 716 -16.00 -7.68 -1.88
C LEU A 716 -16.20 -6.50 -0.91
N ARG A 717 -15.52 -5.39 -1.18
CA ARG A 717 -15.54 -4.18 -0.34
C ARG A 717 -15.87 -2.92 -1.14
N SER A 718 -16.32 -1.89 -0.42
CA SER A 718 -16.40 -0.53 -0.94
C SER A 718 -15.01 0.08 -1.15
N GLU A 719 -14.94 1.20 -1.86
CA GLU A 719 -13.71 1.98 -2.03
C GLU A 719 -13.13 2.49 -0.70
N SER A 720 -13.96 2.64 0.35
CA SER A 720 -13.50 2.99 1.71
C SER A 720 -13.11 1.76 2.56
N ASN A 721 -12.88 0.61 1.92
CA ASN A 721 -12.57 -0.69 2.51
C ASN A 721 -13.64 -1.24 3.48
N GLN A 722 -14.91 -0.80 3.40
CA GLN A 722 -15.99 -1.37 4.21
C GLN A 722 -16.47 -2.72 3.62
N PRO A 723 -16.81 -3.71 4.47
CA PRO A 723 -17.32 -5.02 4.04
C PRO A 723 -18.72 -4.91 3.42
N LEU A 724 -18.93 -5.52 2.25
CA LEU A 724 -20.24 -5.61 1.62
C LEU A 724 -20.93 -6.93 1.98
N THR A 725 -22.20 -6.86 2.36
CA THR A 725 -22.94 -8.00 2.96
C THR A 725 -23.19 -9.18 2.01
N MET A 726 -23.37 -8.91 0.71
CA MET A 726 -23.83 -9.90 -0.28
C MET A 726 -22.88 -10.12 -1.48
N PRO A 727 -22.22 -9.10 -2.06
CA PRO A 727 -21.31 -9.29 -3.19
C PRO A 727 -20.09 -10.15 -2.83
N SER A 728 -19.98 -11.35 -3.39
CA SER A 728 -18.77 -12.19 -3.25
C SER A 728 -18.31 -12.82 -4.55
N LEU A 729 -17.01 -13.06 -4.67
CA LEU A 729 -16.44 -13.94 -5.69
C LEU A 729 -16.15 -15.32 -5.09
N PHE A 730 -16.13 -16.34 -5.93
CA PHE A 730 -15.67 -17.68 -5.59
C PHE A 730 -14.47 -18.01 -6.50
N VAL A 731 -13.33 -18.26 -5.87
CA VAL A 731 -12.04 -18.39 -6.55
C VAL A 731 -11.30 -19.62 -6.06
N TYR A 732 -10.40 -20.13 -6.89
CA TYR A 732 -9.39 -21.11 -6.49
C TYR A 732 -8.00 -20.47 -6.59
N VAL A 733 -7.23 -20.51 -5.50
CA VAL A 733 -5.86 -20.00 -5.47
C VAL A 733 -4.88 -21.15 -5.22
N GLU A 734 -3.86 -21.26 -6.05
CA GLU A 734 -2.75 -22.21 -5.92
C GLU A 734 -1.42 -21.46 -5.90
N MET A 735 -0.50 -21.87 -5.02
CA MET A 735 0.83 -21.30 -4.88
C MET A 735 1.82 -22.45 -4.69
N LYS A 736 2.96 -22.33 -5.34
CA LYS A 736 4.04 -23.32 -5.35
C LYS A 736 5.37 -22.59 -5.24
N ASP A 737 6.38 -23.24 -4.70
CA ASP A 737 7.76 -22.76 -4.82
C ASP A 737 8.13 -22.63 -6.31
N TYR A 738 8.73 -21.51 -6.69
CA TYR A 738 9.24 -21.31 -8.04
C TYR A 738 10.50 -22.15 -8.23
N VAL A 739 10.40 -23.17 -9.08
CA VAL A 739 11.51 -24.05 -9.44
C VAL A 739 11.84 -23.82 -10.91
N PRO A 740 13.02 -23.27 -11.25
CA PRO A 740 13.47 -23.19 -12.64
C PRO A 740 13.50 -24.58 -13.28
N ASP A 741 13.10 -24.70 -14.55
CA ASP A 741 13.02 -25.99 -15.25
C ASP A 741 14.33 -26.80 -15.21
N SER A 742 15.47 -26.10 -15.24
CA SER A 742 16.82 -26.67 -15.12
C SER A 742 17.09 -27.37 -13.79
N TRP A 743 16.34 -27.07 -12.72
CA TRP A 743 16.50 -27.60 -11.36
C TRP A 743 15.32 -28.49 -10.92
N ALA A 744 14.36 -28.76 -11.82
CA ALA A 744 13.17 -29.55 -11.51
C ALA A 744 13.48 -30.98 -11.02
N ASP A 745 14.37 -31.70 -11.71
CA ASP A 745 14.78 -33.05 -11.33
C ASP A 745 15.49 -33.10 -9.96
N LEU A 746 16.34 -32.12 -9.67
CA LEU A 746 17.01 -32.00 -8.36
C LEU A 746 15.99 -31.75 -7.25
N THR A 747 15.00 -30.90 -7.50
CA THR A 747 13.93 -30.60 -6.52
C THR A 747 13.01 -31.80 -6.28
N MET A 748 12.73 -32.60 -7.32
CA MET A 748 12.05 -33.90 -7.16
C MET A 748 12.88 -34.93 -6.37
N ALA A 749 14.21 -34.92 -6.53
CA ALA A 749 15.10 -35.77 -5.75
C ALA A 749 15.16 -35.35 -4.27
N LEU A 750 15.24 -34.06 -3.97
CA LEU A 750 15.29 -33.52 -2.60
C LEU A 750 13.96 -33.66 -1.85
N SER A 751 12.82 -33.46 -2.53
CA SER A 751 11.48 -33.58 -1.91
C SER A 751 11.04 -35.03 -1.65
N ASN A 752 11.59 -36.02 -2.35
CA ASN A 752 11.38 -37.43 -2.02
C ASN A 752 12.56 -38.33 -2.45
N PRO A 753 13.69 -38.32 -1.71
CA PRO A 753 14.90 -39.04 -2.09
C PRO A 753 14.66 -40.56 -2.14
N ILE A 754 13.87 -41.11 -1.21
CA ILE A 754 13.56 -42.54 -1.17
C ILE A 754 12.86 -42.98 -2.47
N LYS A 755 11.86 -42.23 -2.94
CA LYS A 755 11.17 -42.51 -4.21
C LYS A 755 12.10 -42.32 -5.41
N PHE A 756 12.94 -41.28 -5.41
CA PHE A 756 13.89 -40.99 -6.48
C PHE A 756 14.90 -42.14 -6.65
N PHE A 757 15.63 -42.49 -5.59
CA PHE A 757 16.58 -43.61 -5.61
C PHE A 757 15.90 -44.95 -5.91
N THR A 758 14.73 -45.25 -5.31
CA THR A 758 13.99 -46.49 -5.63
C THR A 758 13.54 -46.57 -7.10
N ALA A 759 13.22 -45.43 -7.74
CA ALA A 759 12.89 -45.39 -9.16
C ALA A 759 14.15 -45.51 -10.04
N HIS A 760 15.27 -44.94 -9.62
CA HIS A 760 16.57 -45.06 -10.29
C HIS A 760 17.08 -46.51 -10.24
N ASP A 761 17.05 -47.15 -9.07
CA ASP A 761 17.40 -48.57 -8.87
C ASP A 761 16.55 -49.50 -9.74
N LYS A 762 15.25 -49.19 -9.90
CA LYS A 762 14.36 -49.95 -10.79
C LYS A 762 14.68 -49.71 -12.26
N LYS A 763 15.08 -48.49 -12.67
CA LYS A 763 15.56 -48.23 -14.03
C LYS A 763 16.86 -48.99 -14.31
N MET A 764 17.82 -49.00 -13.38
CA MET A 764 19.08 -49.74 -13.54
C MET A 764 18.85 -51.25 -13.58
N LYS A 765 18.09 -51.83 -12.65
CA LYS A 765 17.76 -53.28 -12.66
C LYS A 765 16.97 -53.73 -13.89
N ASN A 766 16.26 -52.81 -14.55
CA ASN A 766 15.60 -53.08 -15.84
C ASN A 766 16.54 -52.88 -17.04
N ALA A 767 17.60 -52.07 -16.91
CA ALA A 767 18.65 -51.93 -17.92
C ALA A 767 19.61 -53.14 -17.89
N ASP A 768 19.97 -53.63 -16.70
CA ASP A 768 20.78 -54.84 -16.47
C ASP A 768 20.18 -56.11 -17.13
N ALA A 769 18.89 -56.09 -17.48
CA ALA A 769 18.22 -57.17 -18.20
C ALA A 769 18.50 -57.20 -19.71
N ASN A 770 18.99 -56.10 -20.30
CA ASN A 770 19.33 -55.96 -21.72
C ASN A 770 20.83 -55.62 -21.85
N ASN A 771 21.68 -56.65 -21.93
CA ASN A 771 23.13 -56.51 -21.96
C ASN A 771 23.66 -55.63 -23.12
N GLU A 772 24.04 -54.40 -22.80
CA GLU A 772 25.24 -53.76 -23.35
C GLU A 772 25.95 -52.97 -22.23
N VAL A 773 27.17 -53.38 -21.88
CA VAL A 773 27.91 -52.81 -20.75
C VAL A 773 28.77 -51.64 -21.19
N SER A 774 28.33 -50.42 -20.87
CA SER A 774 29.24 -49.30 -20.65
C SER A 774 28.72 -48.44 -19.49
N SER A 775 29.42 -48.49 -18.35
CA SER A 775 28.97 -47.85 -17.10
C SER A 775 29.54 -46.43 -16.97
N PRO A 776 28.66 -45.43 -16.80
CA PRO A 776 28.98 -44.25 -16.02
C PRO A 776 28.21 -44.25 -14.68
N ASN A 777 28.66 -43.40 -13.76
CA ASN A 777 27.91 -42.89 -12.60
C ASN A 777 27.78 -43.73 -11.31
N ILE A 778 28.93 -44.09 -10.71
CA ILE A 778 29.12 -43.86 -9.26
C ILE A 778 29.74 -42.46 -9.08
N PHE A 779 29.00 -41.40 -9.43
CA PHE A 779 29.56 -40.04 -9.56
C PHE A 779 29.24 -39.09 -8.39
N CYS A 780 28.19 -39.34 -7.59
CA CYS A 780 27.78 -38.40 -6.53
C CYS A 780 28.57 -38.58 -5.23
N VAL A 781 28.70 -39.81 -4.73
CA VAL A 781 29.22 -40.08 -3.37
C VAL A 781 30.74 -39.85 -3.23
N LYS A 782 31.54 -40.14 -4.27
CA LYS A 782 33.00 -39.90 -4.22
C LYS A 782 33.41 -38.45 -4.47
N TYR A 783 32.59 -37.67 -5.17
CA TYR A 783 32.93 -36.29 -5.54
C TYR A 783 33.01 -35.38 -4.31
N LEU A 784 32.06 -35.55 -3.37
CA LEU A 784 32.05 -34.86 -2.09
C LEU A 784 33.22 -35.26 -1.18
N SER A 785 33.63 -36.54 -1.17
CA SER A 785 34.78 -36.96 -0.34
C SER A 785 36.12 -36.39 -0.80
N TYR A 786 36.32 -36.18 -2.10
CA TYR A 786 37.61 -35.72 -2.63
C TYR A 786 37.87 -34.23 -2.33
N TYR A 787 36.83 -33.40 -2.39
CA TYR A 787 36.91 -31.97 -2.07
C TYR A 787 37.12 -31.69 -0.57
N SER A 788 36.74 -32.61 0.32
CA SER A 788 37.04 -32.49 1.76
C SER A 788 38.48 -32.82 2.13
N SER A 789 39.33 -33.23 1.18
CA SER A 789 40.70 -33.73 1.43
C SER A 789 41.83 -32.99 0.70
N ASN A 790 41.53 -31.95 -0.08
CA ASN A 790 42.54 -31.17 -0.81
C ASN A 790 42.31 -29.65 -0.67
N GLN A 791 42.74 -29.07 0.45
CA GLN A 791 42.98 -27.62 0.55
C GLN A 791 44.39 -27.33 -0.01
N ASP A 792 44.52 -27.19 -1.34
CA ASP A 792 45.67 -26.53 -2.00
C ASP A 792 45.42 -26.38 -3.52
N ALA A 793 44.45 -25.54 -3.90
CA ALA A 793 44.14 -25.24 -5.31
C ALA A 793 43.43 -23.90 -5.54
N SER A 794 43.53 -22.95 -4.61
CA SER A 794 42.76 -21.69 -4.62
C SER A 794 43.50 -20.53 -5.29
N ASP A 795 43.85 -20.66 -6.58
CA ASP A 795 44.45 -19.52 -7.31
C ASP A 795 44.17 -19.52 -8.83
N ARG A 796 42.90 -19.21 -9.18
CA ARG A 796 42.41 -18.62 -10.45
C ARG A 796 40.87 -18.60 -10.46
N LYS A 797 40.27 -17.47 -10.09
CA LYS A 797 38.84 -17.20 -10.41
C LYS A 797 38.75 -16.80 -11.89
N PRO A 798 37.80 -17.31 -12.68
CA PRO A 798 37.51 -16.74 -14.00
C PRO A 798 36.94 -15.33 -13.80
N GLN A 799 37.58 -14.31 -14.35
CA GLN A 799 37.08 -12.94 -14.29
C GLN A 799 35.94 -12.75 -15.30
N THR A 800 34.80 -12.24 -14.82
CA THR A 800 33.80 -11.60 -15.69
C THR A 800 34.34 -10.26 -16.16
N ALA A 801 34.15 -9.95 -17.44
CA ALA A 801 34.64 -8.71 -18.05
C ALA A 801 34.07 -7.45 -17.37
N SER A 802 34.84 -6.38 -17.33
CA SER A 802 34.45 -5.12 -16.66
C SER A 802 33.47 -4.28 -17.49
N ILE A 803 32.89 -3.28 -16.83
CA ILE A 803 32.03 -2.26 -17.45
C ILE A 803 32.77 -1.55 -18.59
N GLU A 804 34.03 -1.18 -18.38
CA GLU A 804 34.87 -0.51 -19.36
C GLU A 804 35.27 -1.43 -20.51
N GLU A 805 35.54 -2.71 -20.26
CA GLU A 805 35.85 -3.68 -21.31
C GLU A 805 34.68 -3.83 -22.29
N ILE A 806 33.44 -3.89 -21.79
CA ILE A 806 32.22 -3.95 -22.60
C ILE A 806 32.00 -2.63 -23.37
N GLN A 807 32.20 -1.48 -22.74
CA GLN A 807 32.05 -0.17 -23.40
C GLN A 807 33.13 0.10 -24.47
N GLN A 808 34.33 -0.47 -24.32
CA GLN A 808 35.41 -0.38 -25.32
C GLN A 808 35.16 -1.27 -26.55
N MET A 809 34.15 -2.14 -26.55
CA MET A 809 33.92 -3.08 -27.65
C MET A 809 33.49 -2.38 -28.95
N LYS A 810 34.23 -2.68 -30.02
CA LYS A 810 34.15 -1.99 -31.33
C LYS A 810 32.82 -2.16 -32.08
N ASN A 811 31.91 -3.00 -31.60
CA ASN A 811 30.54 -3.12 -32.13
C ASN A 811 29.53 -2.38 -31.25
N PHE A 812 29.55 -2.61 -29.94
CA PHE A 812 28.76 -1.86 -28.94
C PHE A 812 28.92 -0.34 -29.10
N GLY A 813 30.16 0.14 -29.19
CA GLY A 813 30.48 1.55 -29.42
C GLY A 813 30.11 2.10 -30.81
N LYS A 814 29.79 1.25 -31.81
CA LYS A 814 29.14 1.67 -33.07
C LYS A 814 27.63 1.73 -32.93
N LEU A 815 27.03 0.75 -32.25
CA LEU A 815 25.58 0.67 -32.02
C LEU A 815 25.11 1.90 -31.25
N LEU A 816 25.76 2.23 -30.13
CA LEU A 816 25.44 3.47 -29.37
C LEU A 816 25.55 4.73 -30.24
N LYS A 817 26.58 4.86 -31.09
CA LYS A 817 26.74 6.02 -32.00
C LYS A 817 25.71 6.05 -33.14
N LYS A 818 25.20 4.89 -33.60
CA LYS A 818 24.04 4.79 -34.49
C LYS A 818 22.78 5.30 -33.76
N GLN A 819 22.53 4.78 -32.55
CA GLN A 819 21.35 5.10 -31.75
C GLN A 819 21.28 6.60 -31.40
N GLU A 820 22.39 7.18 -30.92
CA GLU A 820 22.53 8.61 -30.63
C GLU A 820 22.25 9.49 -31.86
N LYS A 821 22.77 9.09 -33.04
CA LYS A 821 22.53 9.82 -34.30
C LYS A 821 21.07 9.75 -34.73
N GLU A 822 20.43 8.58 -34.62
CA GLU A 822 19.01 8.40 -34.96
C GLU A 822 18.10 9.23 -34.05
N LEU A 823 18.39 9.29 -32.75
CA LEU A 823 17.62 10.10 -31.79
C LEU A 823 17.77 11.60 -32.10
N LYS A 824 19.00 12.08 -32.33
CA LYS A 824 19.27 13.48 -32.72
C LYS A 824 18.66 13.86 -34.08
N GLU A 825 18.46 12.91 -34.99
CA GLU A 825 17.76 13.16 -36.24
C GLU A 825 16.23 13.27 -36.03
N LEU A 826 15.66 12.44 -35.15
CA LEU A 826 14.25 12.48 -34.77
C LEU A 826 13.89 13.78 -34.04
N GLU A 827 14.70 14.19 -33.05
CA GLU A 827 14.58 15.46 -32.34
C GLU A 827 14.55 16.65 -33.31
N ARG A 828 15.51 16.71 -34.24
CA ARG A 828 15.56 17.78 -35.27
C ARG A 828 14.33 17.80 -36.18
N LYS A 829 13.76 16.64 -36.52
CA LYS A 829 12.53 16.55 -37.32
C LYS A 829 11.31 17.10 -36.57
N MET A 830 11.20 16.84 -35.27
CA MET A 830 10.10 17.36 -34.44
C MET A 830 10.28 18.86 -34.13
N THR A 831 11.50 19.32 -33.85
CA THR A 831 11.79 20.77 -33.70
C THR A 831 11.39 21.54 -34.96
N LYS A 832 11.76 21.05 -36.15
CA LYS A 832 11.40 21.69 -37.42
C LYS A 832 9.88 21.75 -37.66
N ARG A 833 9.14 20.68 -37.30
CA ARG A 833 7.67 20.69 -37.34
C ARG A 833 7.07 21.74 -36.39
N LYS A 834 7.64 21.90 -35.19
CA LYS A 834 7.20 22.90 -34.20
C LYS A 834 7.47 24.33 -34.70
N GLU A 835 8.60 24.57 -35.34
CA GLU A 835 8.93 25.84 -36.01
C GLU A 835 7.96 26.14 -37.16
N GLU A 836 7.69 25.17 -38.04
CA GLU A 836 6.72 25.28 -39.14
C GLU A 836 5.29 25.57 -38.64
N LEU A 837 4.86 24.90 -37.57
CA LEU A 837 3.56 25.12 -36.94
C LEU A 837 3.45 26.53 -36.33
N LEU A 838 4.46 26.97 -35.59
CA LEU A 838 4.49 28.31 -35.00
C LEU A 838 4.52 29.40 -36.09
N GLN A 839 5.22 29.16 -37.20
CA GLN A 839 5.26 30.07 -38.35
C GLN A 839 3.91 30.14 -39.08
N LYS A 840 3.22 28.99 -39.26
CA LYS A 840 1.84 28.90 -39.79
C LYS A 840 0.87 29.78 -38.97
N TYR A 841 0.85 29.63 -37.65
CA TYR A 841 -0.05 30.43 -36.80
C TYR A 841 0.36 31.89 -36.69
N THR A 842 1.66 32.22 -36.68
CA THR A 842 2.15 33.60 -36.76
C THR A 842 1.64 34.32 -38.01
N ALA A 843 1.57 33.62 -39.15
CA ALA A 843 0.98 34.16 -40.38
C ALA A 843 -0.53 34.42 -40.23
N PHE A 844 -1.30 33.50 -39.62
CA PHE A 844 -2.74 33.70 -39.37
C PHE A 844 -3.03 34.88 -38.44
N PHE A 845 -2.30 35.03 -37.32
CA PHE A 845 -2.44 36.19 -36.44
C PHE A 845 -2.11 37.50 -37.18
N THR A 846 -1.06 37.50 -37.99
CA THR A 846 -0.68 38.65 -38.83
C THR A 846 -1.78 38.99 -39.86
N GLU A 847 -2.43 37.99 -40.45
CA GLU A 847 -3.52 38.23 -41.39
C GLU A 847 -4.72 38.90 -40.71
N VAL A 848 -5.17 38.40 -39.55
CA VAL A 848 -6.29 38.98 -38.78
C VAL A 848 -6.01 40.45 -38.43
N VAL A 849 -4.81 40.76 -37.94
CA VAL A 849 -4.39 42.14 -37.66
C VAL A 849 -4.36 42.99 -38.95
N SER A 850 -3.94 42.44 -40.08
CA SER A 850 -3.93 43.16 -41.36
C SER A 850 -5.33 43.48 -41.90
N GLN A 851 -6.34 42.67 -41.58
CA GLN A 851 -7.73 42.89 -42.01
C GLN A 851 -8.38 44.06 -41.26
N LEU A 852 -7.96 44.34 -40.01
CA LEU A 852 -8.34 45.54 -39.28
C LEU A 852 -7.75 46.81 -39.94
N GLY A 853 -6.45 46.81 -40.23
CA GLY A 853 -5.74 47.99 -40.76
C GLY A 853 -6.14 48.44 -42.17
N ARG A 854 -6.70 47.56 -43.01
CA ARG A 854 -7.02 47.88 -44.42
C ARG A 854 -8.28 48.73 -44.64
N LYS A 855 -9.06 49.05 -43.60
CA LYS A 855 -10.33 49.81 -43.74
C LYS A 855 -10.24 51.32 -43.50
N GLU A 856 -9.14 51.85 -42.96
CA GLU A 856 -9.04 53.29 -42.65
C GLU A 856 -8.65 54.21 -43.84
N MET A 857 -8.28 53.66 -45.00
CA MET A 857 -7.78 54.44 -46.14
C MET A 857 -8.73 54.56 -47.35
N SER A 858 -9.89 55.19 -47.13
CA SER A 858 -10.65 55.94 -48.15
C SER A 858 -11.63 56.90 -47.41
N CYS A 859 -11.98 58.11 -47.85
CA CYS A 859 -11.92 58.77 -49.17
C CYS A 859 -11.81 60.34 -49.00
N PRO A 860 -11.91 61.20 -50.05
CA PRO A 860 -11.43 62.61 -50.05
C PRO A 860 -12.32 63.65 -49.33
N PRO A 861 -11.87 64.93 -49.17
CA PRO A 861 -12.28 65.78 -48.05
C PRO A 861 -13.32 66.90 -48.31
N ARG A 862 -13.78 67.50 -47.19
CA ARG A 862 -14.43 68.80 -46.97
C ARG A 862 -15.97 68.94 -46.97
N THR A 863 -16.52 68.78 -45.76
CA THR A 863 -17.53 69.70 -45.14
C THR A 863 -18.99 69.67 -45.68
N PRO A 864 -19.98 70.25 -44.98
CA PRO A 864 -20.52 69.62 -43.77
C PRO A 864 -22.06 69.63 -43.67
N ARG A 865 -22.70 68.52 -43.26
CA ARG A 865 -24.06 68.54 -42.68
C ARG A 865 -24.36 67.33 -41.79
N ARG A 866 -25.20 67.55 -40.77
CA ARG A 866 -25.56 66.59 -39.72
C ARG A 866 -26.17 65.29 -40.27
N LYS A 867 -25.69 64.15 -39.77
CA LYS A 867 -26.50 63.02 -39.26
C LYS A 867 -25.65 62.20 -38.28
N SER A 868 -26.29 61.59 -37.29
CA SER A 868 -25.63 60.71 -36.31
C SER A 868 -25.29 59.36 -36.93
N ILE A 869 -24.07 58.88 -36.71
CA ILE A 869 -23.64 57.51 -36.98
C ILE A 869 -23.42 56.81 -35.64
N THR A 870 -23.85 55.57 -35.53
CA THR A 870 -23.86 54.75 -34.32
C THR A 870 -22.47 54.29 -33.89
N LYS A 871 -22.19 54.29 -32.58
CA LYS A 871 -20.92 53.77 -32.01
C LYS A 871 -20.76 52.24 -32.07
N GLY A 872 -21.80 51.48 -32.44
CA GLY A 872 -21.80 50.01 -32.36
C GLY A 872 -20.76 49.33 -33.27
N ASN A 873 -20.75 49.68 -34.55
CA ASN A 873 -20.00 48.98 -35.60
C ASN A 873 -18.47 48.93 -35.41
N ALA A 874 -17.90 49.76 -34.53
CA ALA A 874 -16.47 49.72 -34.22
C ALA A 874 -16.15 48.64 -33.18
N ALA A 875 -16.85 48.66 -32.03
CA ALA A 875 -16.67 47.67 -30.97
C ALA A 875 -16.99 46.25 -31.46
N GLU A 876 -18.09 46.10 -32.21
CA GLU A 876 -18.52 44.83 -32.82
C GLU A 876 -17.50 44.26 -33.81
N LEU A 877 -16.65 45.10 -34.43
CA LEU A 877 -15.54 44.64 -35.30
C LEU A 877 -14.29 44.25 -34.50
N THR A 878 -14.00 44.93 -33.39
CA THR A 878 -12.89 44.57 -32.48
C THR A 878 -13.20 43.25 -31.77
N GLU A 879 -14.38 43.13 -31.19
CA GLU A 879 -14.87 41.93 -30.48
C GLU A 879 -14.87 40.69 -31.38
N ASN A 880 -15.29 40.81 -32.66
CA ASN A 880 -15.20 39.71 -33.63
C ASN A 880 -13.75 39.36 -34.03
N ALA A 881 -12.80 40.29 -33.93
CA ALA A 881 -11.39 40.01 -34.18
C ALA A 881 -10.73 39.35 -32.95
N ASP A 882 -11.03 39.83 -31.74
CA ASP A 882 -10.50 39.28 -30.49
C ASP A 882 -10.99 37.84 -30.26
N ASN A 883 -12.29 37.58 -30.46
CA ASN A 883 -12.86 36.23 -30.43
C ASN A 883 -12.15 35.28 -31.41
N LYS A 884 -11.80 35.78 -32.61
CA LYS A 884 -11.09 34.99 -33.62
C LYS A 884 -9.60 34.81 -33.32
N ILE A 885 -8.99 35.72 -32.55
CA ILE A 885 -7.64 35.56 -32.00
C ILE A 885 -7.65 34.51 -30.88
N MET A 886 -8.70 34.44 -30.05
CA MET A 886 -8.85 33.35 -29.06
C MET A 886 -9.01 31.98 -29.75
N GLU A 887 -9.92 31.86 -30.72
CA GLU A 887 -10.13 30.61 -31.48
C GLU A 887 -8.84 30.11 -32.17
N LEU A 888 -7.96 31.03 -32.61
CA LEU A 888 -6.66 30.71 -33.19
C LEU A 888 -5.57 30.38 -32.15
N LYS A 889 -5.70 30.83 -30.89
CA LYS A 889 -4.83 30.42 -29.79
C LYS A 889 -5.18 29.01 -29.31
N GLU A 890 -6.45 28.74 -29.05
CA GLU A 890 -6.94 27.43 -28.61
C GLU A 890 -6.50 26.32 -29.57
N LYS A 891 -6.64 26.54 -30.89
CA LYS A 891 -6.20 25.57 -31.92
C LYS A 891 -4.69 25.47 -32.08
N LEU A 892 -3.93 26.53 -31.79
CA LEU A 892 -2.48 26.46 -31.72
C LEU A 892 -2.03 25.63 -30.51
N GLU A 893 -2.69 25.79 -29.37
CA GLU A 893 -2.41 25.01 -28.14
C GLU A 893 -2.80 23.53 -28.32
N GLU A 894 -3.92 23.23 -28.97
CA GLU A 894 -4.34 21.87 -29.35
C GLU A 894 -3.37 21.21 -30.35
N GLU A 895 -2.99 21.89 -31.45
CA GLU A 895 -2.00 21.37 -32.41
C GLU A 895 -0.60 21.21 -31.77
N LEU A 896 -0.22 22.07 -30.82
CA LEU A 896 1.05 21.94 -30.08
C LEU A 896 1.04 20.80 -29.07
N LEU A 897 -0.10 20.54 -28.41
CA LEU A 897 -0.27 19.43 -27.47
C LEU A 897 -0.16 18.09 -28.22
N HIS A 898 -0.93 17.92 -29.30
CA HIS A 898 -0.88 16.72 -30.15
C HIS A 898 0.52 16.51 -30.77
N LEU A 899 1.22 17.57 -31.18
CA LEU A 899 2.61 17.47 -31.66
C LEU A 899 3.58 17.06 -30.55
N GLY A 900 3.32 17.48 -29.31
CA GLY A 900 4.06 17.05 -28.11
C GLY A 900 3.84 15.57 -27.78
N GLU A 901 2.61 15.09 -27.89
CA GLU A 901 2.26 13.68 -27.77
C GLU A 901 2.94 12.84 -28.87
N GLU A 902 2.83 13.23 -30.15
CA GLU A 902 3.58 12.60 -31.25
C GLU A 902 5.09 12.53 -30.96
N GLN A 903 5.67 13.60 -30.41
CA GLN A 903 7.09 13.65 -30.08
C GLN A 903 7.45 12.69 -28.94
N TYR A 904 6.65 12.65 -27.88
CA TYR A 904 6.85 11.72 -26.76
C TYR A 904 6.77 10.27 -27.26
N ASP A 905 5.73 9.95 -28.00
CA ASP A 905 5.42 8.59 -28.47
C ASP A 905 6.46 8.07 -29.47
N ALA A 906 6.93 8.94 -30.38
CA ALA A 906 8.01 8.60 -31.32
C ALA A 906 9.36 8.40 -30.61
N ILE A 907 9.70 9.24 -29.62
CA ILE A 907 10.92 9.09 -28.83
C ILE A 907 10.86 7.83 -27.96
N TRP A 908 9.72 7.53 -27.34
CA TRP A 908 9.51 6.35 -26.51
C TRP A 908 9.66 5.07 -27.33
N LYS A 909 8.92 4.93 -28.44
CA LYS A 909 9.03 3.80 -29.38
C LYS A 909 10.45 3.61 -29.91
N LYS A 910 11.18 4.71 -30.13
CA LYS A 910 12.57 4.63 -30.62
C LYS A 910 13.57 4.20 -29.54
N LYS A 911 13.38 4.63 -28.29
CA LYS A 911 14.19 4.18 -27.14
C LYS A 911 13.94 2.71 -26.79
N ASP A 912 12.69 2.25 -26.86
CA ASP A 912 12.33 0.85 -26.65
C ASP A 912 13.01 -0.07 -27.69
N GLN A 913 12.88 0.26 -28.97
CA GLN A 913 13.61 -0.41 -30.06
C GLN A 913 15.14 -0.40 -29.86
N HIS A 914 15.72 0.71 -29.35
CA HIS A 914 17.14 0.80 -29.04
C HIS A 914 17.57 -0.08 -27.86
N ALA A 915 16.71 -0.25 -26.84
CA ALA A 915 16.96 -1.16 -25.72
C ALA A 915 16.91 -2.63 -26.17
N ILE A 916 15.94 -3.00 -27.01
CA ILE A 916 15.82 -4.34 -27.60
C ILE A 916 17.05 -4.67 -28.46
N GLU A 917 17.51 -3.75 -29.32
CA GLU A 917 18.76 -3.92 -30.10
C GLU A 917 19.98 -4.13 -29.19
N LEU A 918 20.08 -3.41 -28.07
CA LEU A 918 21.18 -3.51 -27.12
C LEU A 918 21.18 -4.87 -26.38
N GLN A 919 20.01 -5.33 -25.96
CA GLN A 919 19.83 -6.60 -25.26
C GLN A 919 20.10 -7.80 -26.18
N GLN A 920 19.74 -7.71 -27.46
CA GLN A 920 20.01 -8.77 -28.44
C GLN A 920 21.51 -8.93 -28.75
N GLU A 921 22.25 -7.83 -28.97
CA GLU A 921 23.70 -7.88 -29.19
C GLU A 921 24.43 -8.44 -27.94
N ALA A 922 24.03 -8.00 -26.74
CA ALA A 922 24.60 -8.48 -25.48
C ALA A 922 24.33 -9.98 -25.25
N PHE A 923 23.12 -10.47 -25.54
CA PHE A 923 22.77 -11.89 -25.41
C PHE A 923 23.51 -12.77 -26.42
N ALA A 924 23.62 -12.33 -27.68
CA ALA A 924 24.37 -13.03 -28.72
C ALA A 924 25.87 -13.14 -28.37
N GLU A 925 26.45 -12.10 -27.77
CA GLU A 925 27.83 -12.16 -27.30
C GLU A 925 28.01 -13.05 -26.05
N TYR A 926 27.07 -13.03 -25.10
CA TYR A 926 27.05 -13.94 -23.95
C TYR A 926 26.98 -15.41 -24.40
N GLU A 927 26.12 -15.74 -25.36
CA GLU A 927 26.07 -17.08 -25.96
C GLU A 927 27.41 -17.50 -26.58
N ASN A 928 28.07 -16.60 -27.32
CA ASN A 928 29.36 -16.90 -27.96
C ASN A 928 30.47 -17.11 -26.92
N LYS A 929 30.52 -16.28 -25.87
CA LYS A 929 31.46 -16.46 -24.74
C LYS A 929 31.18 -17.77 -23.99
N MET A 930 29.92 -18.13 -23.75
CA MET A 930 29.56 -19.43 -23.16
C MET A 930 29.92 -20.62 -24.04
N LYS A 931 29.82 -20.52 -25.37
CA LYS A 931 30.28 -21.56 -26.31
C LYS A 931 31.81 -21.74 -26.25
N THR A 932 32.57 -20.64 -26.17
CA THR A 932 34.03 -20.68 -25.96
C THR A 932 34.41 -21.30 -24.62
N ILE A 933 33.83 -20.84 -23.51
CA ILE A 933 34.10 -21.38 -22.16
C ILE A 933 33.72 -22.86 -22.08
N SER A 934 32.61 -23.28 -22.70
CA SER A 934 32.22 -24.69 -22.78
C SER A 934 33.24 -25.54 -23.55
N ALA A 935 33.81 -25.03 -24.64
CA ALA A 935 34.89 -25.70 -25.37
C ALA A 935 36.19 -25.77 -24.56
N GLU A 936 36.59 -24.68 -23.89
CA GLU A 936 37.77 -24.63 -23.02
C GLU A 936 37.65 -25.58 -21.83
N VAL A 937 36.47 -25.66 -21.20
CA VAL A 937 36.19 -26.62 -20.13
C VAL A 937 36.21 -28.06 -20.67
N GLN A 938 35.64 -28.33 -21.85
CA GLN A 938 35.68 -29.67 -22.45
C GLN A 938 37.11 -30.12 -22.79
N ASP A 939 37.96 -29.23 -23.33
CA ASP A 939 39.35 -29.57 -23.64
C ASP A 939 40.24 -29.61 -22.39
N SER A 940 39.96 -28.80 -21.38
CA SER A 940 40.57 -28.91 -20.05
C SER A 940 40.24 -30.25 -19.39
N VAL A 941 38.98 -30.70 -19.45
CA VAL A 941 38.54 -32.02 -18.97
C VAL A 941 39.19 -33.16 -19.78
N LYS A 942 39.28 -33.06 -21.12
CA LYS A 942 40.02 -34.03 -21.94
C LYS A 942 41.51 -34.10 -21.57
N ASN A 943 42.15 -32.95 -21.32
CA ASN A 943 43.57 -32.91 -20.94
C ASN A 943 43.77 -33.45 -19.52
N CYS A 944 42.88 -33.17 -18.57
CA CYS A 944 42.88 -33.82 -17.26
C CYS A 944 42.73 -35.34 -17.38
N MET A 945 41.82 -35.84 -18.25
CA MET A 945 41.70 -37.28 -18.51
C MET A 945 42.97 -37.89 -19.13
N LYS A 946 43.67 -37.19 -20.05
CA LYS A 946 44.96 -37.64 -20.59
C LYS A 946 46.08 -37.67 -19.54
N VAL A 947 46.10 -36.71 -18.61
CA VAL A 947 47.11 -36.65 -17.53
C VAL A 947 46.83 -37.70 -16.45
N CYS A 948 45.56 -37.99 -16.16
CA CYS A 948 45.18 -39.06 -15.22
C CYS A 948 45.31 -40.47 -15.81
N TYR A 949 45.34 -40.62 -17.14
CA TYR A 949 45.43 -41.90 -17.84
C TYR A 949 46.41 -41.83 -19.03
N PRO A 950 47.74 -41.96 -18.79
CA PRO A 950 48.67 -42.29 -19.86
C PRO A 950 48.32 -43.68 -20.43
N LEU A 951 48.04 -43.75 -21.73
CA LEU A 951 47.77 -45.01 -22.43
C LEU A 951 49.07 -45.75 -22.69
N GLU A 952 49.51 -46.59 -21.73
CA GLU A 952 50.59 -47.54 -21.95
C GLU A 952 50.13 -48.65 -22.91
N ALA A 953 50.55 -48.53 -24.17
CA ALA A 953 50.27 -49.49 -25.23
C ALA A 953 51.55 -49.93 -25.95
N ASP A 954 52.62 -50.25 -25.22
CA ASP A 954 53.78 -50.96 -25.79
C ASP A 954 54.64 -51.68 -24.74
N THR A 955 54.47 -53.00 -24.58
CA THR A 955 55.51 -53.99 -24.14
C THR A 955 54.98 -55.43 -24.12
N ALA A 956 54.64 -55.99 -25.29
CA ALA A 956 54.32 -57.41 -25.38
C ALA A 956 55.60 -58.28 -25.48
N LYS A 957 56.12 -58.83 -24.37
CA LYS A 957 56.93 -60.08 -24.36
C LYS A 957 57.29 -60.66 -22.98
N ARG A 958 57.29 -62.01 -22.95
CA ARG A 958 57.91 -62.97 -22.00
C ARG A 958 57.21 -63.28 -20.66
N GLU A 959 56.57 -64.46 -20.69
CA GLU A 959 56.88 -65.64 -19.86
C GLU A 959 56.74 -65.57 -18.32
N ALA A 960 56.45 -66.74 -17.73
CA ALA A 960 56.02 -66.90 -16.33
C ALA A 960 57.05 -67.74 -15.51
N PRO A 961 56.69 -68.34 -14.37
CA PRO A 961 56.70 -67.68 -13.06
C PRO A 961 57.63 -68.40 -12.05
N GLU A 962 58.00 -67.76 -10.93
CA GLU A 962 58.29 -68.52 -9.68
C GLU A 962 58.24 -67.67 -8.38
N ALA A 963 58.57 -68.29 -7.25
CA ALA A 963 58.07 -68.00 -5.90
C ALA A 963 59.00 -67.17 -4.97
N ALA A 964 58.61 -67.09 -3.69
CA ALA A 964 59.29 -66.48 -2.52
C ALA A 964 59.29 -64.91 -2.46
N SER A 965 59.23 -64.27 -1.28
CA SER A 965 59.10 -64.77 0.11
C SER A 965 58.58 -63.70 1.09
N GLU A 966 57.99 -64.17 2.20
CA GLU A 966 57.76 -63.57 3.54
C GLU A 966 57.80 -62.04 3.78
N GLY A 967 56.78 -61.52 4.51
CA GLY A 967 56.93 -60.38 5.42
C GLY A 967 55.71 -59.45 5.58
N GLY A 968 55.18 -59.30 6.81
CA GLY A 968 54.38 -58.12 7.20
C GLY A 968 52.87 -58.28 7.50
N GLN A 969 52.56 -58.65 8.75
CA GLN A 969 51.38 -58.27 9.56
C GLN A 969 49.96 -58.14 8.95
N ARG A 970 49.07 -59.02 9.45
CA ARG A 970 47.60 -58.89 9.55
C ARG A 970 47.23 -58.06 10.80
N PRO A 971 46.01 -57.44 10.94
CA PRO A 971 44.75 -58.19 10.99
C PRO A 971 43.52 -57.55 10.30
N CYS A 972 42.44 -58.34 10.25
CA CYS A 972 41.16 -57.99 9.65
C CYS A 972 40.19 -57.40 10.67
N GLY A 973 39.41 -56.40 10.24
CA GLY A 973 38.02 -56.21 10.67
C GLY A 973 37.78 -55.44 11.97
N ASN A 974 36.80 -54.54 11.91
CA ASN A 974 35.84 -54.31 12.99
C ASN A 974 34.52 -53.84 12.38
N LEU A 975 33.40 -54.18 13.02
CA LEU A 975 32.09 -53.62 12.69
C LEU A 975 32.00 -52.21 13.31
N VAL A 976 31.29 -51.30 12.65
CA VAL A 976 30.79 -50.07 13.29
C VAL A 976 29.30 -50.25 13.54
N THR A 977 28.91 -50.17 14.82
CA THR A 977 27.54 -50.38 15.29
C THR A 977 26.69 -49.09 15.23
N PRO A 978 25.36 -49.16 15.38
CA PRO A 978 24.45 -48.01 15.22
C PRO A 978 24.59 -46.85 16.21
N GLU A 979 25.63 -46.82 17.05
CA GLU A 979 25.84 -45.78 18.07
C GLU A 979 26.79 -44.66 17.60
N THR A 980 27.67 -44.93 16.63
CA THR A 980 28.58 -43.91 16.07
C THR A 980 27.84 -42.80 15.31
N LEU A 981 26.59 -43.04 14.90
CA LEU A 981 25.76 -42.03 14.21
C LEU A 981 25.24 -40.92 15.15
N ARG A 982 25.40 -41.05 16.48
CA ARG A 982 24.77 -40.16 17.46
C ARG A 982 25.63 -38.99 17.96
N TYR A 983 26.91 -38.94 17.61
CA TYR A 983 27.81 -37.85 18.00
C TYR A 983 28.00 -36.79 16.90
N ALA A 984 27.49 -37.05 15.69
CA ALA A 984 27.61 -36.16 14.52
C ALA A 984 26.48 -35.10 14.42
N THR A 985 25.75 -34.84 15.50
CA THR A 985 24.53 -34.00 15.48
C THR A 985 24.57 -32.80 16.45
N GLU A 986 25.64 -32.63 17.23
CA GLU A 986 25.76 -31.54 18.22
C GLU A 986 26.93 -30.57 17.98
N VAL A 987 27.75 -30.77 16.93
CA VAL A 987 28.86 -29.86 16.56
C VAL A 987 28.61 -29.22 15.18
N VAL A 988 27.53 -28.46 15.08
CA VAL A 988 27.33 -27.41 14.05
C VAL A 988 26.75 -26.16 14.75
N LYS A 989 27.49 -25.68 15.74
CA LYS A 989 27.31 -24.39 16.41
C LYS A 989 28.69 -23.83 16.72
N GLU A 990 28.81 -22.51 16.54
CA GLU A 990 29.97 -21.68 16.83
C GLU A 990 31.18 -21.91 15.89
N GLU A 991 31.96 -20.83 15.73
CA GLU A 991 33.06 -20.66 14.75
C GLU A 991 32.60 -20.72 13.26
N VAL A 992 32.93 -19.76 12.39
CA VAL A 992 34.10 -18.88 12.34
C VAL A 992 33.77 -17.40 12.57
N ILE A 993 34.62 -16.74 13.36
CA ILE A 993 34.91 -15.30 13.31
C ILE A 993 36.37 -15.18 12.84
N ILE A 994 36.70 -14.21 11.98
CA ILE A 994 37.94 -13.40 12.00
C ILE A 994 37.94 -12.43 10.80
N ASP A 995 37.78 -11.15 11.15
CA ASP A 995 38.46 -9.93 10.71
C ASP A 995 38.53 -9.44 9.24
N GLU A 996 38.71 -8.13 9.15
CA GLU A 996 38.75 -7.26 7.98
C GLU A 996 40.19 -7.07 7.48
N GLU A 997 40.38 -6.67 6.21
CA GLU A 997 41.05 -5.39 5.86
C GLU A 997 41.23 -5.22 4.34
N SER A 998 40.92 -4.02 3.83
CA SER A 998 41.26 -3.49 2.50
C SER A 998 40.66 -4.22 1.26
N THR A 999 40.26 -3.57 0.16
CA THR A 999 40.46 -2.20 -0.34
C THR A 999 39.18 -1.64 -0.99
N ASP A 1000 39.15 -0.34 -1.28
CA ASP A 1000 38.22 0.24 -2.27
C ASP A 1000 38.28 -0.49 -3.63
N VAL A 1001 37.13 -0.55 -4.31
CA VAL A 1001 36.94 0.07 -5.65
C VAL A 1001 35.44 0.24 -5.90
N GLN A 1002 35.05 1.40 -6.43
CA GLN A 1002 33.70 1.67 -6.93
C GLN A 1002 33.61 1.25 -8.40
N ASP A 1003 32.67 0.37 -8.77
CA ASP A 1003 31.66 0.66 -9.80
C ASP A 1003 30.76 -0.56 -10.08
N SER A 1004 29.45 -0.33 -10.24
CA SER A 1004 28.49 -1.37 -10.63
C SER A 1004 27.27 -0.80 -11.36
N ARG A 1005 27.43 -0.54 -12.67
CA ARG A 1005 26.33 -0.31 -13.62
C ARG A 1005 26.58 -1.01 -14.97
N LEU A 1006 26.52 -2.35 -14.93
CA LEU A 1006 26.08 -3.25 -16.00
C LEU A 1006 25.47 -4.51 -15.35
#